data_AF-A0AAV3B221-F1
#
_entry.id   AF-A0AAV3B221-F1
#
_cell.length_a   1.000
_cell.length_b   1.000
_cell.length_c   1.000
_cell.angle_alpha   90.00
_cell.angle_beta   90.00
_cell.angle_gamma   90.00
#
_symmetry.space_group_name_H-M   'P 1'
#
loop_
_entity.id
_entity.type
_entity.pdbx_description
1 polymer ?
#
loop_
_entity_poly.entity_id
_entity_poly.type
_entity_poly.pdbx_seq_one_letter_code
_entity_poly.pdbx_strand_id
1 'polypeptide(L)'
;LLLLFSECFNIAVPICFLLLCTQGKSHQSYGESKSESPSKSSDGVAEDVSVTDRLIDIIVFEEPEQMLQALDDSEIANLTQADACLEVCRIQVCKDVTGILLKEMTGAGTLYPLEEKKISSVMSGQWSDLEKKIQEEHHRKMVALTAECNLDTKKQMESQYRQQKEASQEAEGVVKHAEEKFVTEYKSLLDKLHSLEQNEMKKMLLFKQEEEFAKAYRQLAVTHRTELHKIFFDQVQTSAKAKPEVRKSLIENYLKVQGEAEDLIDFLQATKKYHMNKRLTVRKNLLYNIQLGDSRSRCQLNSTATQIANLINRTERAGYITESQAEQLLEKAQSEVLKIKQKLETVLKQEKRKLHQKCTTKKNRQILQRLKDQKKELSSAQEVCRNIYEYLETWKKLYTKHCRELEELYERHDNDAADELKEIKYSLTEKAIEDLRHVQSAVIISDLLKLNVPRLHLQQALEEHKRETALLVQQLEKEESDKAGESRASLESTIRKLDEEFKLNVKEQKNLRNWEQLLFSKVLLLPLCVSEEDVYRIQQEFLCGFSQMDITLALPKIQGRVLLQKNQSDWRSVEIQKMEHRVLETERQSSSKTMKHPQDRTAEILKKSAEDKVLIYEAQITDDKIKQVRAELLLQRVHHLKAREYKLGEYLTALQFQIVNGKSKTFAAHSAILQLQSLLLEEEKKSKSYNTSEYEQLLIALNQEIRETDKSLETWKQRETATSKLQEEDQTRVTVEVSCEDDSLPVSATLRKALNRRKYLTNLYRDRMQGEEMEYALVEDQEERLQVCAMQRLYNQGIRLAAYLTKRSLVPEGMLLRVLSLLLPTSSESEISSLLHSMGHKYSDRVPETGSIEDGADSWRKRKHQELWVAMERRIRESLANLDEEKNTSPSRKKKSILKKKKLRPVKRVSFSHTGSFTKLLQTNTGSAHFGSAEALDIPNTEENLYIFRVPSDSPSPKSKPKKKRSFLNSKKAAVLF
;
A
#
# COMPACT_ATOMS: atom_id res chain seq x y z
N LEU A 1 -23.42 23.24 34.71
CA LEU A 1 -22.46 22.12 34.69
C LEU A 1 -22.69 21.17 33.51
N LEU A 2 -23.88 20.60 33.30
CA LEU A 2 -24.17 19.81 32.07
C LEU A 2 -24.28 20.64 30.77
N LEU A 3 -24.59 21.94 30.85
CA LEU A 3 -24.54 22.87 29.70
C LEU A 3 -23.11 23.38 29.39
N LEU A 4 -22.22 23.41 30.38
CA LEU A 4 -20.80 23.78 30.18
C LEU A 4 -19.96 22.62 29.60
N PHE A 5 -20.43 21.38 29.74
CA PHE A 5 -19.81 20.21 29.09
C PHE A 5 -20.09 20.15 27.58
N SER A 6 -21.13 20.85 27.08
CA SER A 6 -21.47 20.87 25.65
C SER A 6 -20.70 21.94 24.85
N GLU A 7 -20.19 22.99 25.50
CA GLU A 7 -19.48 24.08 24.81
C GLU A 7 -17.97 23.84 24.70
N CYS A 8 -17.36 23.10 25.63
CA CYS A 8 -15.92 22.77 25.55
C CYS A 8 -15.57 21.63 24.57
N PHE A 9 -16.53 20.80 24.16
CA PHE A 9 -16.31 19.76 23.15
C PHE A 9 -16.42 20.28 21.69
N ASN A 10 -16.89 21.51 21.49
CA ASN A 10 -17.11 22.10 20.17
C ASN A 10 -15.98 22.99 19.65
N ILE A 11 -14.88 23.16 20.40
CA ILE A 11 -13.83 24.13 20.05
C ILE A 11 -12.47 23.49 19.71
N ALA A 12 -12.32 22.15 19.77
CA ALA A 12 -11.02 21.52 19.50
C ALA A 12 -11.02 20.23 18.65
N VAL A 13 -12.13 19.83 18.01
CA VAL A 13 -12.20 18.53 17.28
C VAL A 13 -12.86 18.52 15.87
N PRO A 14 -13.52 19.55 15.30
CA PRO A 14 -14.21 19.34 14.00
C PRO A 14 -13.42 19.74 12.73
N ILE A 15 -12.08 19.75 12.73
CA ILE A 15 -11.31 20.29 11.58
C ILE A 15 -10.81 19.20 10.60
N CYS A 16 -10.66 17.94 11.01
CA CYS A 16 -10.44 16.81 10.09
C CYS A 16 -11.75 16.18 9.58
N PHE A 17 -12.85 16.41 10.30
CA PHE A 17 -14.14 15.73 10.06
C PHE A 17 -15.04 16.42 9.03
N LEU A 18 -14.81 17.71 8.73
CA LEU A 18 -15.65 18.50 7.82
C LEU A 18 -15.15 18.56 6.36
N LEU A 19 -13.95 18.05 6.04
CA LEU A 19 -13.37 18.16 4.69
C LEU A 19 -13.40 16.90 3.82
N LEU A 20 -13.82 15.75 4.36
CA LEU A 20 -13.90 14.49 3.60
C LEU A 20 -15.33 13.96 3.44
N CYS A 21 -16.34 14.68 3.95
CA CYS A 21 -17.77 14.30 3.90
C CYS A 21 -18.62 15.07 2.87
N THR A 22 -18.05 15.85 1.95
CA THR A 22 -18.84 16.49 0.88
C THR A 22 -18.97 15.59 -0.35
N GLN A 23 -19.56 14.41 -0.14
CA GLN A 23 -20.33 13.69 -1.17
C GLN A 23 -21.59 13.15 -0.50
N GLY A 24 -22.52 14.06 -0.17
CA GLY A 24 -23.82 13.69 0.41
C GLY A 24 -24.41 14.74 1.35
N LYS A 25 -25.08 15.75 0.77
CA LYS A 25 -26.11 16.64 1.36
C LYS A 25 -25.80 17.30 2.73
N SER A 26 -25.69 18.61 2.65
CA SER A 26 -25.64 19.57 3.75
C SER A 26 -26.83 19.45 4.73
N HIS A 27 -26.51 19.37 6.02
CA HIS A 27 -27.39 19.87 7.08
C HIS A 27 -26.74 21.11 7.70
N GLN A 28 -27.27 22.28 7.33
CA GLN A 28 -27.09 23.54 8.03
C GLN A 28 -27.82 23.48 9.38
N SER A 29 -27.17 24.00 10.43
CA SER A 29 -27.83 24.36 11.68
C SER A 29 -27.37 25.75 12.12
N TYR A 30 -28.30 26.69 11.91
CA TYR A 30 -28.61 27.93 12.63
C TYR A 30 -27.62 29.11 12.67
N GLY A 31 -27.98 30.13 11.89
CA GLY A 31 -27.84 31.56 12.17
C GLY A 31 -28.93 32.30 11.39
N GLU A 32 -29.87 32.92 12.09
CA GLU A 32 -31.13 33.50 11.59
C GLU A 32 -30.94 34.55 10.48
N SER A 33 -31.63 34.37 9.34
CA SER A 33 -32.24 35.48 8.58
C SER A 33 -33.30 34.93 7.61
N LYS A 34 -34.38 35.69 7.43
CA LYS A 34 -35.69 35.30 6.90
C LYS A 34 -35.71 35.06 5.38
N SER A 35 -36.47 34.03 4.98
CA SER A 35 -37.39 33.91 3.83
C SER A 35 -36.98 34.43 2.44
N GLU A 36 -36.83 33.52 1.46
CA GLU A 36 -37.70 33.42 0.26
C GLU A 36 -37.47 32.09 -0.51
N SER A 37 -38.50 31.62 -1.22
CA SER A 37 -38.78 30.24 -1.68
C SER A 37 -37.86 29.62 -2.77
N PRO A 38 -37.80 28.27 -2.91
CA PRO A 38 -37.01 27.59 -3.93
C PRO A 38 -37.84 27.23 -5.18
N SER A 39 -37.38 27.62 -6.36
CA SER A 39 -37.80 27.05 -7.65
C SER A 39 -36.70 26.13 -8.20
N LYS A 40 -37.12 24.93 -8.61
CA LYS A 40 -36.27 23.84 -9.14
C LYS A 40 -35.85 24.13 -10.58
N SER A 41 -34.59 23.85 -10.93
CA SER A 41 -34.25 23.07 -12.13
C SER A 41 -32.76 22.67 -12.16
N SER A 42 -32.53 21.36 -12.15
CA SER A 42 -31.47 20.62 -12.89
C SER A 42 -30.11 21.29 -13.12
N ASP A 43 -29.15 21.07 -12.22
CA ASP A 43 -27.77 20.76 -12.61
C ASP A 43 -27.03 20.06 -11.46
N GLY A 44 -26.94 18.73 -11.50
CA GLY A 44 -26.52 17.89 -10.38
C GLY A 44 -25.03 17.51 -10.36
N VAL A 45 -24.17 18.16 -11.16
CA VAL A 45 -22.77 17.71 -11.36
C VAL A 45 -21.73 18.83 -11.11
N ALA A 46 -22.14 19.98 -10.55
CA ALA A 46 -21.28 21.16 -10.43
C ALA A 46 -20.58 21.37 -9.07
N GLU A 47 -20.69 20.44 -8.12
CA GLU A 47 -20.10 20.54 -6.77
C GLU A 47 -19.19 19.34 -6.46
N ASP A 48 -17.92 19.32 -6.92
CA ASP A 48 -17.03 18.18 -6.59
C ASP A 48 -15.53 18.52 -6.56
N VAL A 49 -15.18 19.78 -6.28
CA VAL A 49 -13.77 20.17 -6.05
C VAL A 49 -13.71 21.09 -4.83
N SER A 50 -13.43 20.53 -3.66
CA SER A 50 -13.09 21.31 -2.47
C SER A 50 -11.61 21.68 -2.51
N VAL A 51 -11.27 22.97 -2.42
CA VAL A 51 -9.88 23.41 -2.24
C VAL A 51 -9.47 23.13 -0.79
N THR A 52 -8.67 22.08 -0.58
CA THR A 52 -8.21 21.64 0.76
C THR A 52 -7.05 22.47 1.31
N ASP A 53 -6.52 23.41 0.53
CA ASP A 53 -5.30 24.15 0.85
C ASP A 53 -5.52 25.25 1.90
N ARG A 54 -4.89 25.11 3.08
CA ARG A 54 -5.09 25.96 4.26
C ARG A 54 -3.98 26.97 4.57
N LEU A 55 -3.02 27.22 3.67
CA LEU A 55 -1.86 28.08 4.02
C LEU A 55 -2.29 29.49 4.49
N ILE A 56 -3.27 30.10 3.83
CA ILE A 56 -3.77 31.43 4.21
C ILE A 56 -4.35 31.39 5.63
N ASP A 57 -5.09 30.33 5.99
CA ASP A 57 -5.64 30.16 7.34
C ASP A 57 -4.49 30.10 8.36
N ILE A 58 -3.46 29.31 8.05
CA ILE A 58 -2.28 29.11 8.91
C ILE A 58 -1.54 30.43 9.13
N ILE A 59 -1.20 31.14 8.06
CA ILE A 59 -0.42 32.38 8.14
C ILE A 59 -1.18 33.48 8.89
N VAL A 60 -2.51 33.55 8.73
CA VAL A 60 -3.32 34.63 9.29
C VAL A 60 -3.70 34.35 10.75
N PHE A 61 -4.11 33.12 11.09
CA PHE A 61 -4.77 32.83 12.36
C PHE A 61 -3.99 31.94 13.32
N GLU A 62 -3.03 31.13 12.86
CA GLU A 62 -2.29 30.25 13.76
C GLU A 62 -1.25 31.04 14.56
N GLU A 63 -0.98 30.55 15.78
CA GLU A 63 0.10 31.07 16.61
C GLU A 63 1.46 30.73 15.98
N PRO A 64 2.47 31.63 16.04
CA PRO A 64 3.78 31.40 15.43
C PRO A 64 4.40 30.04 15.78
N GLU A 65 4.24 29.60 17.03
CA GLU A 65 4.76 28.33 17.53
C GLU A 65 4.05 27.09 16.95
N GLN A 66 2.80 27.24 16.51
CA GLN A 66 1.95 26.15 16.01
C GLN A 66 1.85 26.10 14.48
N MET A 67 2.22 27.19 13.78
CA MET A 67 2.15 27.29 12.30
C MET A 67 2.81 26.11 11.57
N LEU A 68 3.98 25.67 12.03
CA LEU A 68 4.71 24.56 11.39
C LEU A 68 3.96 23.23 11.53
N GLN A 69 3.39 22.95 12.71
CA GLN A 69 2.60 21.75 12.94
C GLN A 69 1.31 21.78 12.12
N ALA A 70 0.60 22.91 12.10
CA ALA A 70 -0.61 23.08 11.29
C ALA A 70 -0.33 22.92 9.78
N LEU A 71 0.82 23.41 9.30
CA LEU A 71 1.26 23.20 7.93
C LEU A 71 1.55 21.73 7.64
N ASP A 72 2.25 21.04 8.55
CA ASP A 72 2.53 19.63 8.41
C ASP A 72 1.20 18.83 8.39
N ASP A 73 0.23 19.11 9.25
CA ASP A 73 -1.07 18.42 9.28
C ASP A 73 -1.91 18.69 8.01
N SER A 74 -1.90 19.93 7.52
CA SER A 74 -2.48 20.31 6.23
C SER A 74 -1.87 19.53 5.06
N GLU A 75 -0.56 19.24 5.12
CA GLU A 75 0.12 18.48 4.08
C GLU A 75 -0.35 17.02 3.98
N ILE A 76 -0.70 16.37 5.09
CA ILE A 76 -1.25 15.00 5.06
C ILE A 76 -2.60 14.97 4.34
N ALA A 77 -3.46 15.96 4.61
CA ALA A 77 -4.73 16.10 3.90
C ALA A 77 -4.50 16.32 2.40
N ASN A 78 -3.55 17.18 2.03
CA ASN A 78 -3.18 17.41 0.64
C ASN A 78 -2.63 16.15 -0.05
N LEU A 79 -1.80 15.36 0.64
CA LEU A 79 -1.26 14.10 0.11
C LEU A 79 -2.35 13.06 -0.11
N THR A 80 -3.30 12.97 0.82
CA THR A 80 -4.44 12.05 0.71
C THR A 80 -5.33 12.42 -0.47
N GLN A 81 -5.61 13.72 -0.66
CA GLN A 81 -6.34 14.21 -1.83
C GLN A 81 -5.56 13.96 -3.13
N ALA A 82 -4.24 14.12 -3.11
CA ALA A 82 -3.40 13.85 -4.28
C ALA A 82 -3.42 12.38 -4.68
N ASP A 83 -3.40 11.44 -3.71
CA ASP A 83 -3.56 10.01 -3.99
C ASP A 83 -4.92 9.70 -4.62
N ALA A 84 -6.01 10.31 -4.13
CA ALA A 84 -7.34 10.15 -4.71
C ALA A 84 -7.40 10.68 -6.17
N CYS A 85 -6.83 11.85 -6.43
CA CYS A 85 -6.75 12.39 -7.81
C CYS A 85 -5.91 11.50 -8.73
N LEU A 86 -4.77 10.99 -8.27
CA LEU A 86 -3.93 10.07 -9.04
C LEU A 86 -4.67 8.77 -9.35
N GLU A 87 -5.51 8.27 -8.45
CA GLU A 87 -6.33 7.10 -8.71
C GLU A 87 -7.35 7.35 -9.82
N VAL A 88 -8.03 8.51 -9.79
CA VAL A 88 -8.96 8.90 -10.86
C VAL A 88 -8.23 8.98 -12.21
N CYS A 89 -7.04 9.60 -12.25
CA CYS A 89 -6.21 9.63 -13.46
C CYS A 89 -5.83 8.22 -13.93
N ARG A 90 -5.44 7.34 -13.03
CA ARG A 90 -5.07 5.96 -13.35
C ARG A 90 -6.22 5.17 -13.95
N ILE A 91 -7.41 5.26 -13.35
CA ILE A 91 -8.60 4.60 -13.87
C ILE A 91 -8.96 5.15 -15.25
N GLN A 92 -8.91 6.47 -15.42
CA GLN A 92 -9.19 7.10 -16.70
C GLN A 92 -8.21 6.65 -17.79
N VAL A 93 -6.90 6.71 -17.52
CA VAL A 93 -5.86 6.25 -18.44
C VAL A 93 -6.08 4.78 -18.80
N CYS A 94 -6.37 3.92 -17.82
CA CYS A 94 -6.66 2.50 -18.06
C CYS A 94 -7.87 2.30 -18.99
N LYS A 95 -8.99 3.01 -18.74
CA LYS A 95 -10.20 2.95 -19.60
C LYS A 95 -9.88 3.42 -21.02
N ASP A 96 -9.16 4.53 -21.16
CA ASP A 96 -8.84 5.16 -22.44
C ASP A 96 -7.88 4.32 -23.28
N VAL A 97 -6.77 3.84 -22.71
CA VAL A 97 -5.82 3.01 -23.46
C VAL A 97 -6.45 1.68 -23.89
N THR A 98 -7.38 1.14 -23.09
CA THR A 98 -8.15 -0.05 -23.47
C THR A 98 -9.06 0.27 -24.67
N GLY A 99 -9.76 1.41 -24.64
CA GLY A 99 -10.62 1.84 -25.74
C GLY A 99 -9.84 2.13 -27.03
N ILE A 100 -8.65 2.76 -26.93
CA ILE A 100 -7.78 3.02 -28.08
C ILE A 100 -7.26 1.69 -28.65
N LEU A 101 -6.83 0.76 -27.81
CA LEU A 101 -6.36 -0.57 -28.24
C LEU A 101 -7.43 -1.32 -29.05
N LEU A 102 -8.68 -1.32 -28.60
CA LEU A 102 -9.77 -1.97 -29.32
C LEU A 102 -10.02 -1.33 -30.70
N LYS A 103 -9.90 0.00 -30.79
CA LYS A 103 -10.00 0.75 -32.06
C LYS A 103 -8.82 0.46 -32.99
N GLU A 104 -7.60 0.38 -32.48
CA GLU A 104 -6.40 0.04 -33.27
C GLU A 104 -6.51 -1.37 -33.86
N MET A 105 -6.94 -2.35 -33.06
CA MET A 105 -7.16 -3.73 -33.52
C MET A 105 -8.24 -3.80 -34.61
N THR A 106 -9.26 -2.94 -34.53
CA THR A 106 -10.30 -2.80 -35.55
C THR A 106 -9.75 -2.16 -36.84
N GLY A 107 -8.95 -1.09 -36.72
CA GLY A 107 -8.29 -0.44 -37.84
C GLY A 107 -7.29 -1.34 -38.57
N ALA A 108 -6.64 -2.25 -37.85
CA ALA A 108 -5.76 -3.28 -38.40
C ALA A 108 -6.50 -4.47 -39.05
N GLY A 109 -7.84 -4.48 -39.01
CA GLY A 109 -8.68 -5.54 -39.57
C GLY A 109 -8.68 -6.85 -38.77
N THR A 110 -8.12 -6.86 -37.55
CA THR A 110 -8.05 -8.06 -36.70
C THR A 110 -9.31 -8.29 -35.88
N LEU A 111 -9.99 -7.21 -35.48
CA LEU A 111 -11.28 -7.23 -34.76
C LEU A 111 -12.37 -6.62 -35.65
N TYR A 112 -13.55 -7.22 -35.69
CA TYR A 112 -14.64 -6.69 -36.51
C TYR A 112 -15.30 -5.45 -35.84
N PRO A 113 -15.64 -4.38 -36.57
CA PRO A 113 -16.17 -3.14 -35.97
C PRO A 113 -17.44 -3.32 -35.12
N LEU A 114 -18.32 -4.26 -35.47
CA LEU A 114 -19.51 -4.57 -34.67
C LEU A 114 -19.15 -5.24 -33.33
N GLU A 115 -18.08 -6.04 -33.32
CA GLU A 115 -17.60 -6.73 -32.12
C GLU A 115 -16.89 -5.77 -31.18
N GLU A 116 -16.06 -4.88 -31.71
CA GLU A 116 -15.46 -3.76 -30.96
C GLU A 116 -16.53 -2.96 -30.24
N LYS A 117 -17.54 -2.45 -30.95
CA LYS A 117 -18.64 -1.67 -30.36
C LYS A 117 -19.38 -2.44 -29.26
N LYS A 118 -19.59 -3.74 -29.44
CA LYS A 118 -20.26 -4.59 -28.43
C LYS A 118 -19.40 -4.72 -27.19
N ILE A 119 -18.11 -5.08 -27.33
CA ILE A 119 -17.17 -5.22 -26.22
C ILE A 119 -17.04 -3.88 -25.47
N SER A 120 -16.80 -2.79 -26.20
CA SER A 120 -16.69 -1.44 -25.63
C SER A 120 -17.95 -1.02 -24.86
N SER A 121 -19.15 -1.28 -25.39
CA SER A 121 -20.42 -0.94 -24.73
C SER A 121 -20.67 -1.74 -23.45
N VAL A 122 -20.51 -3.06 -23.50
CA VAL A 122 -20.70 -3.93 -22.32
C VAL A 122 -19.69 -3.58 -21.23
N MET A 123 -18.43 -3.40 -21.62
CA MET A 123 -17.35 -3.05 -20.70
C MET A 123 -17.58 -1.69 -20.04
N SER A 124 -18.01 -0.68 -20.78
CA SER A 124 -18.35 0.64 -20.24
C SER A 124 -19.50 0.57 -19.20
N GLY A 125 -20.52 -0.24 -19.46
CA GLY A 125 -21.59 -0.51 -18.50
C GLY A 125 -21.06 -1.16 -17.22
N GLN A 126 -20.26 -2.21 -17.35
CA GLN A 126 -19.66 -2.91 -16.19
C GLN A 126 -18.71 -2.03 -15.38
N TRP A 127 -17.92 -1.17 -16.04
CA TRP A 127 -17.07 -0.19 -15.37
C TRP A 127 -17.88 0.84 -14.58
N SER A 128 -19.00 1.30 -15.13
CA SER A 128 -19.89 2.24 -14.44
C SER A 128 -20.54 1.61 -13.20
N ASP A 129 -20.92 0.34 -13.29
CA ASP A 129 -21.46 -0.42 -12.16
C ASP A 129 -20.39 -0.72 -11.10
N LEU A 130 -19.15 -1.00 -11.53
CA LEU A 130 -18.02 -1.17 -10.63
C LEU A 130 -17.72 0.13 -9.86
N GLU A 131 -17.73 1.27 -10.53
CA GLU A 131 -17.49 2.57 -9.90
C GLU A 131 -18.52 2.88 -8.81
N LYS A 132 -19.81 2.61 -9.06
CA LYS A 132 -20.87 2.71 -8.04
C LYS A 132 -20.63 1.77 -6.86
N LYS A 133 -20.29 0.50 -7.12
CA LYS A 133 -19.99 -0.48 -6.05
C LYS A 133 -18.81 -0.03 -5.18
N ILE A 134 -17.74 0.48 -5.79
CA ILE A 134 -16.58 1.00 -5.06
C ILE A 134 -16.95 2.24 -4.24
N GLN A 135 -17.80 3.13 -4.75
CA GLN A 135 -18.29 4.29 -3.99
C GLN A 135 -19.18 3.88 -2.79
N GLU A 136 -20.07 2.91 -2.98
CA GLU A 136 -20.90 2.38 -1.89
C GLU A 136 -20.04 1.70 -0.81
N GLU A 137 -19.07 0.88 -1.21
CA GLU A 137 -18.13 0.23 -0.29
C GLU A 137 -17.22 1.24 0.40
N HIS A 138 -16.80 2.29 -0.30
CA HIS A 138 -16.09 3.42 0.31
C HIS A 138 -16.92 4.04 1.42
N HIS A 139 -18.15 4.45 1.13
CA HIS A 139 -19.03 5.07 2.12
C HIS A 139 -19.26 4.15 3.34
N ARG A 140 -19.58 2.88 3.10
CA ARG A 140 -19.77 1.87 4.17
C ARG A 140 -18.53 1.74 5.06
N LYS A 141 -17.34 1.59 4.45
CA LYS A 141 -16.09 1.45 5.20
C LYS A 141 -15.73 2.72 5.98
N MET A 142 -15.89 3.91 5.38
CA MET A 142 -15.59 5.17 6.06
C MET A 142 -16.48 5.37 7.29
N VAL A 143 -17.78 5.06 7.20
CA VAL A 143 -18.71 5.14 8.34
C VAL A 143 -18.35 4.14 9.43
N ALA A 144 -18.04 2.89 9.07
CA ALA A 144 -17.66 1.86 10.03
C ALA A 144 -16.37 2.20 10.78
N LEU A 145 -15.31 2.59 10.05
CA LEU A 145 -14.03 2.98 10.64
C LEU A 145 -14.17 4.23 11.53
N THR A 146 -14.99 5.19 11.11
CA THR A 146 -15.30 6.37 11.92
C THR A 146 -15.92 5.98 13.26
N ALA A 147 -16.91 5.09 13.26
CA ALA A 147 -17.55 4.62 14.49
C ALA A 147 -16.56 3.87 15.40
N GLU A 148 -15.73 3.00 14.82
CA GLU A 148 -14.71 2.24 15.55
C GLU A 148 -13.64 3.16 16.17
N CYS A 149 -13.09 4.09 15.39
CA CYS A 149 -12.08 5.04 15.87
C CYS A 149 -12.63 5.97 16.95
N ASN A 150 -13.88 6.45 16.80
CA ASN A 150 -14.52 7.28 17.81
C ASN A 150 -14.73 6.50 19.12
N LEU A 151 -15.11 5.23 19.04
CA LEU A 151 -15.26 4.36 20.20
C LEU A 151 -13.92 4.09 20.90
N ASP A 152 -12.86 3.78 20.13
CA ASP A 152 -11.49 3.58 20.66
C ASP A 152 -10.98 4.86 21.34
N THR A 153 -11.13 6.00 20.68
CA THR A 153 -10.77 7.32 21.21
C THR A 153 -11.48 7.61 22.53
N LYS A 154 -12.80 7.40 22.58
CA LYS A 154 -13.60 7.59 23.79
C LYS A 154 -13.10 6.69 24.93
N LYS A 155 -12.90 5.39 24.67
CA LYS A 155 -12.43 4.42 25.68
C LYS A 155 -11.04 4.80 26.22
N GLN A 156 -10.10 5.15 25.36
CA GLN A 156 -8.74 5.50 25.77
C GLN A 156 -8.71 6.82 26.54
N MET A 157 -9.46 7.84 26.09
CA MET A 157 -9.56 9.12 26.81
C MET A 157 -10.24 8.97 28.18
N GLU A 158 -11.30 8.15 28.30
CA GLU A 158 -11.94 7.86 29.58
C GLU A 158 -11.03 7.07 30.53
N SER A 159 -10.20 6.17 29.99
CA SER A 159 -9.16 5.48 30.77
C SER A 159 -8.10 6.45 31.29
N GLN A 160 -7.60 7.33 30.43
CA GLN A 160 -6.62 8.36 30.82
C GLN A 160 -7.17 9.29 31.89
N TYR A 161 -8.42 9.76 31.74
CA TYR A 161 -9.06 10.63 32.72
C TYR A 161 -9.22 9.94 34.09
N ARG A 162 -9.56 8.64 34.10
CA ARG A 162 -9.65 7.87 35.35
C ARG A 162 -8.29 7.76 36.04
N GLN A 163 -7.24 7.41 35.30
CA GLN A 163 -5.87 7.34 35.83
C GLN A 163 -5.40 8.69 36.41
N GLN A 164 -5.66 9.79 35.70
CA GLN A 164 -5.30 11.14 36.16
C GLN A 164 -6.08 11.55 37.41
N LYS A 165 -7.37 11.18 37.49
CA LYS A 165 -8.18 11.43 38.70
C LYS A 165 -7.66 10.65 39.89
N GLU A 166 -7.30 9.39 39.71
CA GLU A 166 -6.68 8.55 40.76
C GLU A 166 -5.34 9.14 41.22
N ALA A 167 -4.48 9.52 40.27
CA ALA A 167 -3.19 10.16 40.57
C ALA A 167 -3.35 11.50 41.30
N SER A 168 -4.33 12.35 40.92
CA SER A 168 -4.64 13.59 41.63
C SER A 168 -5.14 13.33 43.05
N GLN A 169 -5.96 12.30 43.27
CA GLN A 169 -6.46 11.96 44.60
C GLN A 169 -5.35 11.42 45.52
N GLU A 170 -4.43 10.62 44.98
CA GLU A 170 -3.24 10.14 45.68
C GLU A 170 -2.30 11.30 46.04
N ALA A 171 -2.02 12.17 45.07
CA ALA A 171 -1.24 13.39 45.24
C ALA A 171 -1.82 14.32 46.32
N GLU A 172 -3.15 14.53 46.30
CA GLU A 172 -3.84 15.29 47.34
C GLU A 172 -3.68 14.66 48.72
N GLY A 173 -3.65 13.32 48.83
CA GLY A 173 -3.42 12.59 50.07
C GLY A 173 -2.05 12.86 50.69
N VAL A 174 -0.99 12.89 49.87
CA VAL A 174 0.40 13.05 50.33
C VAL A 174 0.72 14.49 50.72
N VAL A 175 0.10 15.47 50.06
CA VAL A 175 0.45 16.89 50.18
C VAL A 175 -0.43 17.65 51.20
N LYS A 176 -1.41 17.00 51.86
CA LYS A 176 -2.38 17.64 52.78
C LYS A 176 -1.77 18.47 53.93
N HIS A 177 -0.52 18.22 54.31
CA HIS A 177 0.11 18.84 55.48
C HIS A 177 1.42 19.59 55.13
N ALA A 178 1.66 19.84 53.84
CA ALA A 178 2.81 20.58 53.35
C ALA A 178 2.51 22.09 53.22
N GLU A 179 3.55 22.91 53.09
CA GLU A 179 3.43 24.35 52.84
C GLU A 179 2.59 24.70 51.60
N GLU A 180 1.67 25.67 51.74
CA GLU A 180 0.67 26.04 50.73
C GLU A 180 1.28 26.44 49.36
N LYS A 181 2.42 27.14 49.37
CA LYS A 181 3.14 27.51 48.13
C LYS A 181 3.57 26.28 47.35
N PHE A 182 4.18 25.29 48.00
CA PHE A 182 4.60 24.03 47.37
C PHE A 182 3.41 23.24 46.84
N VAL A 183 2.29 23.22 47.57
CA VAL A 183 1.05 22.57 47.12
C VAL A 183 0.54 23.20 45.83
N THR A 184 0.51 24.52 45.75
CA THR A 184 0.03 25.23 44.54
C THR A 184 0.93 25.01 43.33
N GLU A 185 2.25 25.08 43.51
CA GLU A 185 3.22 24.83 42.45
C GLU A 185 3.14 23.39 41.94
N TYR A 186 3.10 22.41 42.84
CA TYR A 186 2.96 21.00 42.46
C TYR A 186 1.65 20.73 41.73
N LYS A 187 0.50 21.28 42.18
CA LYS A 187 -0.78 21.14 41.48
C LYS A 187 -0.72 21.70 40.06
N SER A 188 -0.12 22.88 39.88
CA SER A 188 0.04 23.47 38.55
C SER A 188 0.94 22.63 37.62
N LEU A 189 2.00 22.03 38.15
CA LEU A 189 2.86 21.10 37.42
C LEU A 189 2.13 19.81 37.05
N LEU A 190 1.31 19.28 37.96
CA LEU A 190 0.50 18.09 37.72
C LEU A 190 -0.57 18.35 36.65
N ASP A 191 -1.24 19.50 36.70
CA ASP A 191 -2.18 19.92 35.65
C ASP A 191 -1.50 20.09 34.29
N LYS A 192 -0.29 20.67 34.27
CA LYS A 192 0.53 20.78 33.07
C LYS A 192 0.91 19.40 32.52
N LEU A 193 1.34 18.48 33.37
CA LEU A 193 1.67 17.10 32.99
C LEU A 193 0.45 16.38 32.41
N HIS A 194 -0.71 16.45 33.09
CA HIS A 194 -1.94 15.84 32.62
C HIS A 194 -2.37 16.38 31.25
N SER A 195 -2.20 17.68 31.01
CA SER A 195 -2.46 18.31 29.71
C SER A 195 -1.53 17.76 28.62
N LEU A 196 -0.23 17.63 28.91
CA LEU A 196 0.76 17.07 27.98
C LEU A 196 0.45 15.61 27.64
N GLU A 197 0.14 14.78 28.63
CA GLU A 197 -0.27 13.38 28.45
C GLU A 197 -1.53 13.25 27.59
N GLN A 198 -2.56 14.06 27.88
CA GLN A 198 -3.79 14.07 27.10
C GLN A 198 -3.53 14.50 25.65
N ASN A 199 -2.69 15.49 25.43
CA ASN A 199 -2.36 15.97 24.08
C ASN A 199 -1.58 14.91 23.30
N GLU A 200 -0.65 14.19 23.94
CA GLU A 200 0.05 13.07 23.34
C GLU A 200 -0.91 11.92 22.99
N MET A 201 -1.78 11.52 23.92
CA MET A 201 -2.77 10.47 23.70
C MET A 201 -3.68 10.82 22.52
N LYS A 202 -4.19 12.07 22.47
CA LYS A 202 -5.00 12.58 21.35
C LYS A 202 -4.26 12.50 20.02
N LYS A 203 -2.98 12.90 19.97
CA LYS A 203 -2.16 12.84 18.75
C LYS A 203 -1.96 11.39 18.28
N MET A 204 -1.63 10.48 19.19
CA MET A 204 -1.45 9.06 18.87
C MET A 204 -2.74 8.47 18.28
N LEU A 205 -3.88 8.71 18.94
CA LEU A 205 -5.20 8.26 18.48
C LEU A 205 -5.56 8.83 17.10
N LEU A 206 -5.32 10.12 16.88
CA LEU A 206 -5.56 10.78 15.60
C LEU A 206 -4.70 10.16 14.49
N PHE A 207 -3.40 9.99 14.69
CA PHE A 207 -2.51 9.42 13.67
C PHE A 207 -2.86 7.96 13.37
N LYS A 208 -3.25 7.18 14.39
CA LYS A 208 -3.74 5.81 14.19
C LYS A 208 -5.01 5.79 13.34
N GLN A 209 -5.95 6.69 13.62
CA GLN A 209 -7.16 6.85 12.82
C GLN A 209 -6.85 7.22 11.36
N GLU A 210 -5.96 8.18 11.13
CA GLU A 210 -5.48 8.55 9.79
C GLU A 210 -4.86 7.35 9.05
N GLU A 211 -4.09 6.51 9.76
CA GLU A 211 -3.47 5.31 9.19
C GLU A 211 -4.51 4.28 8.74
N GLU A 212 -5.52 4.01 9.57
CA GLU A 212 -6.60 3.07 9.23
C GLU A 212 -7.43 3.57 8.03
N PHE A 213 -7.73 4.86 7.96
CA PHE A 213 -8.34 5.44 6.78
C PHE A 213 -7.47 5.29 5.53
N ALA A 214 -6.18 5.65 5.61
CA ALA A 214 -5.26 5.54 4.49
C ALA A 214 -5.10 4.09 3.99
N LYS A 215 -5.07 3.10 4.90
CA LYS A 215 -5.09 1.67 4.56
C LYS A 215 -6.37 1.28 3.83
N ALA A 216 -7.53 1.75 4.30
CA ALA A 216 -8.82 1.47 3.66
C ALA A 216 -8.92 2.08 2.25
N TYR A 217 -8.48 3.33 2.08
CA TYR A 217 -8.38 3.98 0.77
C TYR A 217 -7.49 3.18 -0.17
N ARG A 218 -6.30 2.77 0.29
CA ARG A 218 -5.38 1.95 -0.49
C ARG A 218 -6.02 0.61 -0.90
N GLN A 219 -6.69 -0.06 0.03
CA GLN A 219 -7.36 -1.34 -0.25
C GLN A 219 -8.46 -1.18 -1.32
N LEU A 220 -9.27 -0.12 -1.24
CA LEU A 220 -10.32 0.17 -2.21
C LEU A 220 -9.75 0.46 -3.60
N ALA A 221 -8.68 1.27 -3.68
CA ALA A 221 -7.98 1.54 -4.94
C ALA A 221 -7.45 0.25 -5.59
N VAL A 222 -6.78 -0.61 -4.81
CA VAL A 222 -6.28 -1.91 -5.30
C VAL A 222 -7.43 -2.80 -5.79
N THR A 223 -8.54 -2.83 -5.06
CA THR A 223 -9.74 -3.61 -5.44
C THR A 223 -10.31 -3.10 -6.75
N HIS A 224 -10.45 -1.78 -6.91
CA HIS A 224 -10.95 -1.15 -8.13
C HIS A 224 -10.07 -1.53 -9.35
N ARG A 225 -8.75 -1.38 -9.25
CA ARG A 225 -7.80 -1.74 -10.32
C ARG A 225 -7.89 -3.22 -10.69
N THR A 226 -7.95 -4.10 -9.68
CA THR A 226 -8.05 -5.57 -9.88
C THR A 226 -9.32 -5.95 -10.64
N GLU A 227 -10.47 -5.40 -10.25
CA GLU A 227 -11.74 -5.69 -10.91
C GLU A 227 -11.82 -5.05 -12.32
N LEU A 228 -11.16 -3.91 -12.56
CA LEU A 228 -11.07 -3.32 -13.91
C LEU A 228 -10.36 -4.25 -14.90
N HIS A 229 -9.21 -4.81 -14.50
CA HIS A 229 -8.50 -5.78 -15.33
C HIS A 229 -9.35 -7.03 -15.53
N LYS A 230 -9.97 -7.55 -14.47
CA LYS A 230 -10.84 -8.72 -14.54
C LYS A 230 -12.00 -8.54 -15.53
N ILE A 231 -12.67 -7.38 -15.51
CA ILE A 231 -13.72 -7.05 -16.49
C ILE A 231 -13.20 -7.18 -17.92
N PHE A 232 -12.01 -6.66 -18.23
CA PHE A 232 -11.42 -6.78 -19.56
C PHE A 232 -11.20 -8.25 -19.95
N PHE A 233 -10.56 -9.04 -19.08
CA PHE A 233 -10.30 -10.46 -19.35
C PHE A 233 -11.60 -11.26 -19.54
N ASP A 234 -12.62 -11.03 -18.70
CA ASP A 234 -13.92 -11.68 -18.80
C ASP A 234 -14.60 -11.34 -20.15
N GLN A 235 -14.56 -10.08 -20.59
CA GLN A 235 -15.15 -9.68 -21.88
C GLN A 235 -14.42 -10.28 -23.08
N VAL A 236 -13.09 -10.34 -23.02
CA VAL A 236 -12.28 -10.92 -24.09
C VAL A 236 -12.52 -12.44 -24.18
N GLN A 237 -12.65 -13.14 -23.05
CA GLN A 237 -12.91 -14.58 -23.00
C GLN A 237 -14.34 -14.94 -23.44
N THR A 238 -15.34 -14.14 -23.05
CA THR A 238 -16.76 -14.38 -23.38
C THR A 238 -17.13 -13.98 -24.81
N SER A 239 -16.26 -13.28 -25.54
CA SER A 239 -16.48 -12.95 -26.94
C SER A 239 -16.45 -14.20 -27.84
N ALA A 240 -17.62 -14.80 -28.07
CA ALA A 240 -17.80 -16.09 -28.75
C ALA A 240 -17.40 -16.10 -30.24
N LYS A 241 -17.18 -14.94 -30.85
CA LYS A 241 -16.85 -14.79 -32.28
C LYS A 241 -15.37 -14.44 -32.54
N ALA A 242 -14.63 -14.03 -31.52
CA ALA A 242 -13.21 -13.77 -31.67
C ALA A 242 -12.46 -15.10 -31.82
N LYS A 243 -11.70 -15.24 -32.91
CA LYS A 243 -10.79 -16.37 -33.10
C LYS A 243 -9.77 -16.42 -31.95
N PRO A 244 -9.32 -17.61 -31.52
CA PRO A 244 -8.38 -17.75 -30.42
C PRO A 244 -7.07 -16.97 -30.66
N GLU A 245 -6.62 -16.85 -31.91
CA GLU A 245 -5.42 -16.08 -32.27
C GLU A 245 -5.62 -14.56 -32.04
N VAL A 246 -6.81 -14.04 -32.36
CA VAL A 246 -7.17 -12.63 -32.13
C VAL A 246 -7.25 -12.35 -30.63
N ARG A 247 -7.83 -13.27 -29.86
CA ARG A 247 -7.93 -13.19 -28.40
C ARG A 247 -6.55 -13.13 -27.74
N LYS A 248 -5.64 -14.00 -28.17
CA LYS A 248 -4.26 -14.05 -27.68
C LYS A 248 -3.52 -12.74 -27.99
N SER A 249 -3.57 -12.28 -29.24
CA SER A 249 -2.95 -11.01 -29.65
C SER A 249 -3.50 -9.81 -28.88
N LEU A 250 -4.82 -9.76 -28.65
CA LEU A 250 -5.46 -8.70 -27.88
C LEU A 250 -4.97 -8.67 -26.42
N ILE A 251 -4.82 -9.83 -25.77
CA ILE A 251 -4.33 -9.93 -24.39
C ILE A 251 -2.85 -9.55 -24.30
N GLU A 252 -2.02 -9.99 -25.25
CA GLU A 252 -0.59 -9.63 -25.32
C GLU A 252 -0.40 -8.12 -25.51
N ASN A 253 -1.15 -7.50 -26.42
CA ASN A 253 -1.13 -6.06 -26.62
C ASN A 253 -1.66 -5.31 -25.38
N TYR A 254 -2.71 -5.81 -24.73
CA TYR A 254 -3.23 -5.23 -23.49
C TYR A 254 -2.17 -5.23 -22.38
N LEU A 255 -1.48 -6.36 -22.15
CA LEU A 255 -0.39 -6.48 -21.18
C LEU A 255 0.70 -5.43 -21.42
N LYS A 256 1.12 -5.27 -22.68
CA LYS A 256 2.15 -4.29 -23.06
C LYS A 256 1.69 -2.86 -22.79
N VAL A 257 0.49 -2.51 -23.24
CA VAL A 257 -0.09 -1.17 -23.10
C VAL A 257 -0.32 -0.81 -21.64
N GLN A 258 -0.79 -1.75 -20.82
CA GLN A 258 -0.93 -1.53 -19.38
C GLN A 258 0.44 -1.31 -18.72
N GLY A 259 1.50 -1.98 -19.18
CA GLY A 259 2.88 -1.69 -18.76
C GLY A 259 3.29 -0.24 -19.01
N GLU A 260 3.00 0.28 -20.20
CA GLU A 260 3.32 1.67 -20.57
C GLU A 260 2.44 2.70 -19.83
N ALA A 261 1.17 2.37 -19.61
CA ALA A 261 0.27 3.17 -18.79
C ALA A 261 0.76 3.28 -17.34
N GLU A 262 1.24 2.18 -16.76
CA GLU A 262 1.83 2.15 -15.42
C GLU A 262 3.12 2.98 -15.32
N ASP A 263 3.98 2.94 -16.35
CA ASP A 263 5.16 3.81 -16.45
C ASP A 263 4.76 5.30 -16.46
N LEU A 264 3.68 5.67 -17.15
CA LEU A 264 3.12 7.02 -17.12
C LEU A 264 2.64 7.37 -15.70
N ILE A 265 1.85 6.52 -15.05
CA ILE A 265 1.31 6.79 -13.71
C ILE A 265 2.42 6.92 -12.67
N ASP A 266 3.46 6.08 -12.73
CA ASP A 266 4.65 6.20 -11.88
C ASP A 266 5.34 7.57 -12.08
N PHE A 267 5.42 8.07 -13.32
CA PHE A 267 5.92 9.41 -13.61
C PHE A 267 5.00 10.52 -13.07
N LEU A 268 3.68 10.41 -13.23
CA LEU A 268 2.72 11.40 -12.70
C LEU A 268 2.81 11.47 -11.17
N GLN A 269 2.91 10.31 -10.51
CA GLN A 269 3.05 10.20 -9.06
C GLN A 269 4.35 10.82 -8.57
N ALA A 270 5.49 10.50 -9.21
CA ALA A 270 6.78 11.09 -8.86
C ALA A 270 6.79 12.61 -9.07
N THR A 271 6.18 13.09 -10.16
CA THR A 271 6.03 14.52 -10.46
C THR A 271 5.20 15.22 -9.39
N LYS A 272 4.09 14.61 -8.97
CA LYS A 272 3.24 15.13 -7.91
C LYS A 272 3.98 15.19 -6.57
N LYS A 273 4.68 14.11 -6.20
CA LYS A 273 5.52 14.05 -4.98
C LYS A 273 6.56 15.16 -4.95
N TYR A 274 7.27 15.37 -6.06
CA TYR A 274 8.28 16.42 -6.19
C TYR A 274 7.70 17.81 -5.93
N HIS A 275 6.62 18.16 -6.65
CA HIS A 275 6.00 19.48 -6.53
C HIS A 275 5.42 19.73 -5.14
N MET A 276 4.79 18.74 -4.53
CA MET A 276 4.27 18.85 -3.16
C MET A 276 5.39 19.05 -2.12
N ASN A 277 6.46 18.26 -2.18
CA ASN A 277 7.61 18.44 -1.28
C ASN A 277 8.30 19.81 -1.51
N LYS A 278 8.42 20.25 -2.77
CA LYS A 278 8.95 21.59 -3.10
C LYS A 278 8.09 22.67 -2.45
N ARG A 279 6.77 22.62 -2.66
CA ARG A 279 5.81 23.58 -2.09
C ARG A 279 5.86 23.59 -0.57
N LEU A 280 5.90 22.42 0.08
CA LEU A 280 6.04 22.33 1.54
C LEU A 280 7.32 23.02 2.02
N THR A 281 8.45 22.78 1.33
CA THR A 281 9.74 23.36 1.70
C THR A 281 9.74 24.90 1.54
N VAL A 282 9.18 25.40 0.43
CA VAL A 282 9.00 26.85 0.20
C VAL A 282 8.10 27.46 1.28
N ARG A 283 6.98 26.82 1.62
CA ARG A 283 6.06 27.29 2.67
C ARG A 283 6.68 27.29 4.06
N LYS A 284 7.51 26.28 4.40
CA LYS A 284 8.26 26.28 5.66
C LYS A 284 9.22 27.47 5.75
N ASN A 285 9.92 27.79 4.66
CA ASN A 285 10.77 28.99 4.60
C ASN A 285 9.95 30.29 4.71
N LEU A 286 8.78 30.34 4.06
CA LEU A 286 7.86 31.49 4.15
C LEU A 286 7.40 31.73 5.60
N LEU A 287 6.98 30.68 6.31
CA LEU A 287 6.59 30.77 7.72
C LEU A 287 7.76 31.22 8.61
N TYR A 288 8.97 30.69 8.38
CA TYR A 288 10.16 31.13 9.08
C TYR A 288 10.42 32.63 8.89
N ASN A 289 10.27 33.15 7.67
CA ASN A 289 10.44 34.58 7.39
C ASN A 289 9.35 35.44 8.07
N ILE A 290 8.11 34.95 8.16
CA ILE A 290 7.03 35.63 8.90
C ILE A 290 7.37 35.69 10.40
N GLN A 291 7.86 34.58 10.97
CA GLN A 291 8.29 34.53 12.38
C GLN A 291 9.46 35.46 12.67
N LEU A 292 10.44 35.56 11.75
CA LEU A 292 11.54 36.51 11.85
C LEU A 292 11.02 37.96 11.90
N GLY A 293 10.14 38.33 10.98
CA GLY A 293 9.51 39.67 10.97
C GLY A 293 8.73 39.96 12.27
N ASP A 294 7.94 38.99 12.75
CA ASP A 294 7.19 39.12 14.00
C ASP A 294 8.10 39.32 15.22
N SER A 295 9.22 38.59 15.25
CA SER A 295 10.21 38.74 16.33
C SER A 295 10.83 40.14 16.34
N ARG A 296 11.20 40.67 15.18
CA ARG A 296 11.73 42.03 15.03
C ARG A 296 10.72 43.08 15.48
N SER A 297 9.49 43.04 14.97
CA SER A 297 8.43 44.00 15.34
C SER A 297 8.15 43.97 16.84
N ARG A 298 8.11 42.77 17.44
CA ARG A 298 7.93 42.60 18.89
C ARG A 298 9.09 43.19 19.70
N CYS A 299 10.34 42.96 19.28
CA CYS A 299 11.52 43.53 19.92
C CYS A 299 11.53 45.06 19.87
N GLN A 300 11.22 45.65 18.72
CA GLN A 300 11.14 47.11 18.56
C GLN A 300 10.07 47.71 19.47
N LEU A 301 8.84 47.19 19.44
CA LEU A 301 7.73 47.68 20.26
C LEU A 301 8.00 47.56 21.76
N ASN A 302 8.54 46.43 22.21
CA ASN A 302 8.88 46.23 23.62
C ASN A 302 10.06 47.12 24.07
N SER A 303 11.05 47.35 23.20
CA SER A 303 12.15 48.27 23.49
C SER A 303 11.65 49.70 23.67
N THR A 304 10.81 50.22 22.76
CA THR A 304 10.21 51.55 22.89
C THR A 304 9.33 51.67 24.14
N ALA A 305 8.56 50.64 24.50
CA ALA A 305 7.80 50.62 25.74
C ALA A 305 8.71 50.65 26.98
N THR A 306 9.80 49.88 26.97
CA THR A 306 10.78 49.83 28.08
C THR A 306 11.51 51.17 28.25
N GLN A 307 11.76 51.89 27.16
CA GLN A 307 12.34 53.23 27.20
C GLN A 307 11.50 54.23 28.00
N ILE A 308 10.17 54.09 28.03
CA ILE A 308 9.31 54.95 28.85
C ILE A 308 9.59 54.71 30.35
N ALA A 309 9.65 53.44 30.77
CA ALA A 309 9.97 53.08 32.15
C ALA A 309 11.42 53.46 32.53
N ASN A 310 12.37 53.25 31.62
CA ASN A 310 13.77 53.63 31.82
C ASN A 310 13.95 55.14 31.99
N LEU A 311 13.17 55.96 31.28
CA LEU A 311 13.19 57.42 31.46
C LEU A 311 12.79 57.79 32.89
N ILE A 312 11.69 57.22 33.39
CA ILE A 312 11.16 57.49 34.75
C ILE A 312 12.18 57.04 35.82
N ASN A 313 12.71 55.82 35.70
CA ASN A 313 13.70 55.29 36.63
C ASN A 313 15.03 56.06 36.59
N ARG A 314 15.47 56.55 35.41
CA ARG A 314 16.65 57.42 35.30
C ARG A 314 16.43 58.76 36.00
N THR A 315 15.24 59.35 35.89
CA THR A 315 14.91 60.61 36.58
C THR A 315 14.81 60.46 38.10
N GLU A 316 14.32 59.32 38.58
CA GLU A 316 14.30 58.96 40.01
C GLU A 316 15.71 58.78 40.56
N ARG A 317 16.57 57.99 39.89
CA ARG A 317 17.96 57.77 40.29
C ARG A 317 18.80 59.06 40.31
N ALA A 318 18.44 60.02 39.47
CA ALA A 318 19.06 61.35 39.45
C ALA A 318 18.57 62.26 40.59
N GLY A 319 17.61 61.81 41.41
CA GLY A 319 17.09 62.52 42.57
C GLY A 319 16.07 63.60 42.27
N TYR A 320 15.56 63.69 41.04
CA TYR A 320 14.62 64.74 40.65
C TYR A 320 13.17 64.47 41.04
N ILE A 321 12.81 63.21 41.30
CA ILE A 321 11.47 62.78 41.74
C ILE A 321 11.59 61.78 42.89
N THR A 322 10.57 61.69 43.74
CA THR A 322 10.50 60.70 44.83
C THR A 322 10.05 59.33 44.32
N GLU A 323 10.37 58.27 45.07
CA GLU A 323 9.96 56.89 44.77
C GLU A 323 8.44 56.77 44.56
N SER A 324 7.62 57.35 45.44
CA SER A 324 6.17 57.37 45.31
C SER A 324 5.67 58.09 44.04
N GLN A 325 6.36 59.15 43.60
CA GLN A 325 6.04 59.84 42.34
C GLN A 325 6.47 59.03 41.12
N ALA A 326 7.58 58.30 41.19
CA ALA A 326 8.03 57.39 40.14
C ALA A 326 7.06 56.21 39.96
N GLU A 327 6.59 55.61 41.06
CA GLU A 327 5.57 54.55 41.05
C GLU A 327 4.28 54.98 40.35
N GLN A 328 3.73 56.15 40.71
CA GLN A 328 2.52 56.69 40.08
C GLN A 328 2.71 56.94 38.57
N LEU A 329 3.88 57.45 38.16
CA LEU A 329 4.21 57.65 36.75
C LEU A 329 4.39 56.33 36.00
N LEU A 330 4.97 55.31 36.64
CA LEU A 330 5.12 53.97 36.06
C LEU A 330 3.76 53.28 35.88
N GLU A 331 2.88 53.33 36.88
CA GLU A 331 1.51 52.79 36.76
C GLU A 331 0.74 53.47 35.60
N LYS A 332 0.83 54.81 35.53
CA LYS A 332 0.22 55.57 34.44
C LYS A 332 0.80 55.18 33.08
N ALA A 333 2.13 55.11 32.95
CA ALA A 333 2.80 54.70 31.73
C ALA A 333 2.42 53.27 31.30
N GLN A 334 2.40 52.33 32.24
CA GLN A 334 1.99 50.94 32.00
C GLN A 334 0.54 50.86 31.52
N SER A 335 -0.38 51.65 32.11
CA SER A 335 -1.78 51.68 31.67
C SER A 335 -1.94 52.16 30.23
N GLU A 336 -1.21 53.20 29.81
CA GLU A 336 -1.23 53.71 28.43
C GLU A 336 -0.56 52.75 27.44
N VAL A 337 0.57 52.14 27.82
CA VAL A 337 1.22 51.09 27.02
C VAL A 337 0.27 49.91 26.79
N LEU A 338 -0.46 49.48 27.82
CA LEU A 338 -1.46 48.41 27.70
C LEU A 338 -2.61 48.80 26.77
N LYS A 339 -3.13 50.03 26.85
CA LYS A 339 -4.16 50.53 25.91
C LYS A 339 -3.67 50.50 24.46
N ILE A 340 -2.43 50.92 24.21
CA ILE A 340 -1.84 50.90 22.86
C ILE A 340 -1.69 49.45 22.36
N LYS A 341 -1.20 48.53 23.20
CA LYS A 341 -1.09 47.10 22.86
C LYS A 341 -2.46 46.48 22.54
N GLN A 342 -3.48 46.73 23.36
CA GLN A 342 -4.85 46.25 23.13
C GLN A 342 -5.45 46.83 21.83
N LYS A 343 -5.23 48.12 21.56
CA LYS A 343 -5.64 48.77 20.31
C LYS A 343 -4.96 48.14 19.10
N LEU A 344 -3.65 47.86 19.18
CA LEU A 344 -2.89 47.19 18.13
C LEU A 344 -3.46 45.79 17.85
N GLU A 345 -3.67 44.98 18.88
CA GLU A 345 -4.21 43.61 18.75
C GLU A 345 -5.62 43.58 18.17
N THR A 346 -6.50 44.47 18.63
CA THR A 346 -7.88 44.53 18.13
C THR A 346 -7.96 44.95 16.67
N VAL A 347 -7.18 45.96 16.26
CA VAL A 347 -7.10 46.39 14.85
C VAL A 347 -6.45 45.31 13.98
N LEU A 348 -5.35 44.71 14.45
CA LEU A 348 -4.68 43.62 13.72
C LEU A 348 -5.63 42.43 13.50
N LYS A 349 -6.43 42.06 14.50
CA LYS A 349 -7.43 40.99 14.39
C LYS A 349 -8.50 41.30 13.33
N GLN A 350 -8.93 42.57 13.23
CA GLN A 350 -9.89 42.99 12.21
C GLN A 350 -9.28 42.97 10.80
N GLU A 351 -8.09 43.52 10.62
CA GLU A 351 -7.40 43.53 9.32
C GLU A 351 -7.03 42.12 8.84
N LYS A 352 -6.59 41.25 9.75
CA LYS A 352 -6.38 39.82 9.47
C LYS A 352 -7.62 39.14 8.88
N ARG A 353 -8.81 39.40 9.45
CA ARG A 353 -10.08 38.84 8.94
C ARG A 353 -10.42 39.35 7.53
N LYS A 354 -10.21 40.65 7.26
CA LYS A 354 -10.42 41.23 5.92
C LYS A 354 -9.47 40.63 4.90
N LEU A 355 -8.18 40.52 5.25
CA LEU A 355 -7.15 39.91 4.41
C LEU A 355 -7.50 38.45 4.08
N HIS A 356 -7.86 37.67 5.10
CA HIS A 356 -8.26 36.27 4.92
C HIS A 356 -9.40 36.12 3.92
N GLN A 357 -10.49 36.87 4.09
CA GLN A 357 -11.64 36.78 3.20
C GLN A 357 -11.28 37.14 1.76
N LYS A 358 -10.49 38.22 1.57
CA LYS A 358 -10.00 38.67 0.26
C LYS A 358 -9.13 37.60 -0.41
N CYS A 359 -8.12 37.10 0.29
CA CYS A 359 -7.14 36.16 -0.27
C CYS A 359 -7.76 34.78 -0.53
N THR A 360 -8.54 34.24 0.39
CA THR A 360 -9.19 32.92 0.25
C THR A 360 -10.20 32.92 -0.90
N THR A 361 -11.01 33.98 -1.04
CA THR A 361 -11.98 34.09 -2.15
C THR A 361 -11.27 34.21 -3.49
N LYS A 362 -10.23 35.06 -3.59
CA LYS A 362 -9.43 35.23 -4.81
C LYS A 362 -8.77 33.91 -5.23
N LYS A 363 -8.10 33.23 -4.28
CA LYS A 363 -7.40 31.97 -4.47
C LYS A 363 -8.35 30.87 -4.93
N ASN A 364 -9.42 30.60 -4.17
CA ASN A 364 -10.34 29.51 -4.47
C ASN A 364 -10.99 29.67 -5.84
N ARG A 365 -11.37 30.89 -6.22
CA ARG A 365 -11.93 31.17 -7.55
C ARG A 365 -10.94 30.83 -8.67
N GLN A 366 -9.67 31.25 -8.56
CA GLN A 366 -8.67 31.03 -9.61
C GLN A 366 -8.23 29.57 -9.70
N ILE A 367 -8.04 28.90 -8.56
CA ILE A 367 -7.68 27.48 -8.51
C ILE A 367 -8.81 26.61 -9.09
N LEU A 368 -10.05 26.83 -8.68
CA LEU A 368 -11.19 26.06 -9.17
C LEU A 368 -11.39 26.25 -10.67
N GLN A 369 -11.21 27.48 -11.17
CA GLN A 369 -11.25 27.73 -12.61
C GLN A 369 -10.15 26.95 -13.33
N ARG A 370 -8.91 26.99 -12.84
CA ARG A 370 -7.80 26.25 -13.46
C ARG A 370 -8.05 24.74 -13.46
N LEU A 371 -8.53 24.17 -12.36
CA LEU A 371 -8.84 22.74 -12.27
C LEU A 371 -9.95 22.33 -13.25
N LYS A 372 -10.96 23.18 -13.45
CA LYS A 372 -12.01 22.94 -14.46
C LYS A 372 -11.44 22.94 -15.87
N ASP A 373 -10.56 23.89 -16.20
CA ASP A 373 -9.93 23.98 -17.51
C ASP A 373 -9.04 22.75 -17.77
N GLN A 374 -8.24 22.34 -16.78
CA GLN A 374 -7.38 21.16 -16.85
C GLN A 374 -8.19 19.87 -17.05
N LYS A 375 -9.31 19.71 -16.34
CA LYS A 375 -10.21 18.56 -16.52
C LYS A 375 -10.73 18.48 -17.96
N LYS A 376 -11.14 19.61 -18.55
CA LYS A 376 -11.59 19.67 -19.95
C LYS A 376 -10.49 19.28 -20.94
N GLU A 377 -9.28 19.84 -20.76
CA GLU A 377 -8.12 19.52 -21.59
C GLU A 377 -7.79 18.01 -21.55
N LEU A 378 -7.78 17.40 -20.35
CA LEU A 378 -7.52 15.97 -20.19
C LEU A 378 -8.62 15.08 -20.78
N SER A 379 -9.90 15.45 -20.61
CA SER A 379 -11.01 14.70 -21.21
C SER A 379 -10.98 14.73 -22.74
N SER A 380 -10.49 15.82 -23.35
CA SER A 380 -10.34 15.91 -24.81
C SER A 380 -9.13 15.16 -25.38
N ALA A 381 -8.19 14.72 -24.54
CA ALA A 381 -6.94 14.11 -25.00
C ALA A 381 -7.15 12.83 -25.81
N GLN A 382 -8.16 12.02 -25.46
CA GLN A 382 -8.49 10.80 -26.19
C GLN A 382 -9.00 11.06 -27.62
N GLU A 383 -9.72 12.18 -27.83
CA GLU A 383 -10.31 12.51 -29.14
C GLU A 383 -9.26 12.96 -30.17
N VAL A 384 -8.16 13.54 -29.69
CA VAL A 384 -7.09 14.11 -30.53
C VAL A 384 -6.06 13.05 -30.94
N CYS A 385 -5.80 12.06 -30.10
CA CYS A 385 -4.71 11.11 -30.28
C CYS A 385 -5.10 9.94 -31.20
N ARG A 386 -4.20 9.57 -32.12
CA ARG A 386 -4.45 8.49 -33.10
C ARG A 386 -4.03 7.12 -32.60
N ASN A 387 -3.03 7.07 -31.72
CA ASN A 387 -2.50 5.84 -31.17
C ASN A 387 -2.15 5.99 -29.68
N ILE A 388 -1.85 4.86 -29.05
CA ILE A 388 -1.58 4.76 -27.61
C ILE A 388 -0.35 5.58 -27.20
N TYR A 389 0.74 5.53 -27.96
CA TYR A 389 1.98 6.24 -27.63
C TYR A 389 1.80 7.77 -27.65
N GLU A 390 1.07 8.28 -28.64
CA GLU A 390 0.72 9.70 -28.75
C GLU A 390 -0.18 10.13 -27.57
N TYR A 391 -1.14 9.29 -27.18
CA TYR A 391 -1.99 9.53 -26.03
C TYR A 391 -1.20 9.62 -24.72
N LEU A 392 -0.34 8.64 -24.44
CA LEU A 392 0.45 8.61 -23.20
C LEU A 392 1.43 9.79 -23.12
N GLU A 393 2.09 10.15 -24.23
CA GLU A 393 3.00 11.30 -24.27
C GLU A 393 2.26 12.64 -24.15
N THR A 394 1.06 12.74 -24.72
CA THR A 394 0.20 13.93 -24.57
C THR A 394 -0.24 14.10 -23.12
N TRP A 395 -0.66 13.02 -22.45
CA TRP A 395 -0.97 13.02 -21.02
C TRP A 395 0.23 13.47 -20.18
N LYS A 396 1.41 12.94 -20.46
CA LYS A 396 2.65 13.31 -19.77
C LYS A 396 2.94 14.80 -19.88
N LYS A 397 2.82 15.36 -21.09
CA LYS A 397 3.05 16.80 -21.37
C LYS A 397 2.01 17.67 -20.69
N LEU A 398 0.72 17.36 -20.87
CA LEU A 398 -0.39 18.12 -20.28
C LEU A 398 -0.30 18.12 -18.75
N TYR A 399 -0.12 16.96 -18.14
CA TYR A 399 -0.04 16.86 -16.67
C TYR A 399 1.16 17.63 -16.10
N THR A 400 2.33 17.56 -16.74
CA THR A 400 3.51 18.32 -16.31
C THR A 400 3.27 19.82 -16.39
N LYS A 401 2.63 20.29 -17.46
CA LYS A 401 2.21 21.69 -17.63
C LYS A 401 1.21 22.08 -16.54
N HIS A 402 0.18 21.25 -16.32
CA HIS A 402 -0.88 21.48 -15.34
C HIS A 402 -0.34 21.58 -13.91
N CYS A 403 0.58 20.70 -13.53
CA CYS A 403 1.25 20.77 -12.24
C CYS A 403 2.01 22.08 -12.09
N ARG A 404 2.84 22.45 -13.09
CA ARG A 404 3.62 23.69 -13.04
C ARG A 404 2.74 24.92 -12.85
N GLU A 405 1.69 25.07 -13.65
CA GLU A 405 0.80 26.23 -13.59
C GLU A 405 0.02 26.31 -12.28
N LEU A 406 -0.38 25.16 -11.72
CA LEU A 406 -1.01 25.12 -10.39
C LEU A 406 -0.02 25.50 -9.30
N GLU A 407 1.21 24.99 -9.34
CA GLU A 407 2.23 25.37 -8.35
C GLU A 407 2.57 26.86 -8.44
N GLU A 408 2.68 27.43 -9.63
CA GLU A 408 2.87 28.88 -9.83
C GLU A 408 1.68 29.70 -9.31
N LEU A 409 0.45 29.17 -9.38
CA LEU A 409 -0.74 29.81 -8.79
C LEU A 409 -0.71 29.74 -7.26
N TYR A 410 -0.36 28.59 -6.68
CA TYR A 410 -0.21 28.45 -5.23
C TYR A 410 0.87 29.39 -4.71
N GLU A 411 2.07 29.35 -5.30
CA GLU A 411 3.20 30.18 -4.89
C GLU A 411 2.88 31.68 -4.95
N ARG A 412 2.20 32.13 -6.02
CA ARG A 412 1.75 33.52 -6.12
C ARG A 412 0.75 33.90 -5.02
N HIS A 413 -0.25 33.06 -4.75
CA HIS A 413 -1.23 33.36 -3.70
C HIS A 413 -0.63 33.30 -2.30
N ASP A 414 0.30 32.39 -2.07
CA ASP A 414 1.01 32.22 -0.81
C ASP A 414 1.88 33.47 -0.53
N ASN A 415 2.62 33.94 -1.53
CA ASN A 415 3.44 35.15 -1.44
C ASN A 415 2.59 36.42 -1.33
N ASP A 416 1.56 36.60 -2.18
CA ASP A 416 0.62 37.72 -2.11
C ASP A 416 0.04 37.87 -0.69
N ALA A 417 -0.40 36.77 -0.07
CA ALA A 417 -0.98 36.78 1.27
C ALA A 417 0.05 37.11 2.35
N ALA A 418 1.29 36.59 2.23
CA ALA A 418 2.36 36.87 3.17
C ALA A 418 2.85 38.33 3.09
N ASP A 419 2.99 38.88 1.88
CA ASP A 419 3.43 40.26 1.65
C ASP A 419 2.37 41.27 2.14
N GLU A 420 1.09 41.05 1.81
CA GLU A 420 0.00 41.89 2.33
C GLU A 420 -0.09 41.81 3.88
N LEU A 421 0.11 40.62 4.47
CA LEU A 421 0.16 40.50 5.94
C LEU A 421 1.35 41.24 6.54
N LYS A 422 2.52 41.16 5.90
CA LYS A 422 3.74 41.86 6.32
C LYS A 422 3.53 43.37 6.31
N GLU A 423 2.91 43.92 5.26
CA GLU A 423 2.60 45.35 5.14
C GLU A 423 1.62 45.81 6.25
N ILE A 424 0.55 45.04 6.50
CA ILE A 424 -0.40 45.33 7.58
C ILE A 424 0.30 45.31 8.95
N LYS A 425 1.09 44.27 9.24
CA LYS A 425 1.81 44.16 10.51
C LYS A 425 2.82 45.29 10.71
N TYR A 426 3.58 45.62 9.67
CA TYR A 426 4.57 46.69 9.71
C TYR A 426 3.92 48.05 9.96
N SER A 427 2.91 48.43 9.17
CA SER A 427 2.22 49.71 9.30
C SER A 427 1.54 49.89 10.66
N LEU A 428 0.93 48.83 11.20
CA LEU A 428 0.32 48.86 12.53
C LEU A 428 1.37 48.93 13.65
N THR A 429 2.50 48.24 13.51
CA THR A 429 3.61 48.30 14.49
C THR A 429 4.25 49.68 14.51
N GLU A 430 4.53 50.28 13.34
CA GLU A 430 5.05 51.65 13.23
C GLU A 430 4.11 52.66 13.89
N LYS A 431 2.80 52.55 13.65
CA LYS A 431 1.80 53.39 14.30
C LYS A 431 1.79 53.21 15.82
N ALA A 432 1.92 51.99 16.32
CA ALA A 432 2.00 51.73 17.75
C ALA A 432 3.29 52.28 18.38
N ILE A 433 4.42 52.20 17.68
CA ILE A 433 5.70 52.82 18.10
C ILE A 433 5.55 54.34 18.17
N GLU A 434 4.88 54.97 17.20
CA GLU A 434 4.63 56.41 17.22
C GLU A 434 3.67 56.81 18.36
N ASP A 435 2.59 56.05 18.57
CA ASP A 435 1.70 56.24 19.73
C ASP A 435 2.48 56.12 21.06
N LEU A 436 3.44 55.19 21.18
CA LEU A 436 4.32 55.06 22.37
C LEU A 436 5.27 56.25 22.53
N ARG A 437 5.87 56.75 21.44
CA ARG A 437 6.70 57.97 21.46
C ARG A 437 5.88 59.18 21.86
N HIS A 438 4.61 59.23 21.46
CA HIS A 438 3.68 60.27 21.88
C HIS A 438 3.39 60.19 23.39
N VAL A 439 3.18 59.00 23.96
CA VAL A 439 3.06 58.82 25.42
C VAL A 439 4.32 59.31 26.13
N GLN A 440 5.51 58.95 25.65
CA GLN A 440 6.78 59.41 26.22
C GLN A 440 6.87 60.95 26.23
N SER A 441 6.52 61.58 25.10
CA SER A 441 6.73 63.02 24.88
C SER A 441 5.62 63.91 25.44
N ALA A 442 4.36 63.53 25.28
CA ALA A 442 3.20 64.35 25.63
C ALA A 442 2.66 64.06 27.04
N VAL A 443 2.78 62.82 27.52
CA VAL A 443 2.26 62.43 28.83
C VAL A 443 3.37 62.47 29.87
N ILE A 444 4.41 61.65 29.70
CA ILE A 444 5.42 61.45 30.74
C ILE A 444 6.33 62.67 30.90
N ILE A 445 6.85 63.23 29.81
CA ILE A 445 7.69 64.44 29.88
C ILE A 445 6.90 65.65 30.39
N SER A 446 5.62 65.80 30.03
CA SER A 446 4.78 66.88 30.55
C SER A 446 4.63 66.79 32.07
N ASP A 447 4.39 65.59 32.60
CA ASP A 447 4.25 65.39 34.03
C ASP A 447 5.58 65.52 34.78
N LEU A 448 6.70 65.06 34.21
CA LEU A 448 8.04 65.29 34.75
C LEU A 448 8.41 66.78 34.81
N LEU A 449 8.02 67.58 33.81
CA LEU A 449 8.22 69.03 33.84
C LEU A 449 7.40 69.71 34.95
N LYS A 450 6.17 69.23 35.23
CA LYS A 450 5.35 69.72 36.36
C LYS A 450 5.97 69.38 37.72
N LEU A 451 6.77 68.32 37.78
CA LEU A 451 7.54 67.92 38.97
C LEU A 451 8.91 68.63 39.06
N ASN A 452 9.14 69.69 38.27
CA ASN A 452 10.36 70.50 38.25
C ASN A 452 11.63 69.75 37.77
N VAL A 453 11.50 68.67 37.01
CA VAL A 453 12.67 68.01 36.40
C VAL A 453 13.32 68.94 35.36
N PRO A 454 14.65 69.15 35.37
CA PRO A 454 15.31 70.06 34.44
C PRO A 454 15.11 69.68 32.96
N ARG A 455 14.69 70.66 32.14
CA ARG A 455 14.45 70.47 30.70
C ARG A 455 15.67 69.93 29.95
N LEU A 456 16.87 70.37 30.31
CA LEU A 456 18.12 69.90 29.68
C LEU A 456 18.36 68.40 29.95
N HIS A 457 18.05 67.91 31.15
CA HIS A 457 18.19 66.49 31.50
C HIS A 457 17.24 65.62 30.68
N LEU A 458 15.97 66.04 30.54
CA LEU A 458 14.97 65.33 29.74
C LEU A 458 15.32 65.32 28.25
N GLN A 459 15.85 66.44 27.73
CA GLN A 459 16.28 66.54 26.34
C GLN A 459 17.48 65.63 26.03
N GLN A 460 18.44 65.54 26.96
CA GLN A 460 19.57 64.62 26.81
C GLN A 460 19.12 63.15 26.78
N ALA A 461 18.25 62.75 27.71
CA ALA A 461 17.74 61.38 27.77
C ALA A 461 16.94 60.99 26.51
N LEU A 462 16.18 61.94 25.93
CA LEU A 462 15.47 61.72 24.67
C LEU A 462 16.41 61.52 23.47
N GLU A 463 17.45 62.34 23.36
CA GLU A 463 18.43 62.20 22.27
C GLU A 463 19.24 60.90 22.40
N GLU A 464 19.52 60.45 23.62
CA GLU A 464 20.10 59.13 23.87
C GLU A 464 19.15 58.00 23.45
N HIS A 465 17.87 58.04 23.84
CA HIS A 465 16.88 57.03 23.40
C HIS A 465 16.70 57.01 21.88
N LYS A 466 16.74 58.16 21.20
CA LYS A 466 16.72 58.24 19.72
C LYS A 466 17.92 57.56 19.08
N ARG A 467 19.13 57.74 19.63
CA ARG A 467 20.33 57.05 19.14
C ARG A 467 20.29 55.55 19.41
N GLU A 468 19.91 55.15 20.63
CA GLU A 468 19.76 53.75 21.01
C GLU A 468 18.72 53.02 20.14
N THR A 469 17.57 53.65 19.87
CA THR A 469 16.54 53.07 18.98
C THR A 469 17.03 52.95 17.54
N ALA A 470 17.71 53.96 17.00
CA ALA A 470 18.23 53.91 15.63
C ALA A 470 19.26 52.76 15.46
N LEU A 471 20.17 52.60 16.42
CA LEU A 471 21.14 51.49 16.43
C LEU A 471 20.47 50.13 16.55
N LEU A 472 19.47 49.99 17.44
CA LEU A 472 18.71 48.75 17.62
C LEU A 472 17.95 48.37 16.35
N VAL A 473 17.30 49.33 15.68
CA VAL A 473 16.59 49.09 14.41
C VAL A 473 17.57 48.58 13.35
N GLN A 474 18.73 49.22 13.20
CA GLN A 474 19.74 48.80 12.24
C GLN A 474 20.30 47.39 12.55
N GLN A 475 20.52 47.09 13.83
CA GLN A 475 20.98 45.78 14.27
C GLN A 475 19.97 44.68 13.95
N LEU A 476 18.68 44.89 14.28
CA LEU A 476 17.62 43.94 14.01
C LEU A 476 17.36 43.74 12.51
N GLU A 477 17.47 44.80 11.70
CA GLU A 477 17.39 44.72 10.23
C GLU A 477 18.48 43.86 9.63
N LYS A 478 19.72 44.05 10.10
CA LYS A 478 20.85 43.26 9.64
C LYS A 478 20.70 41.79 10.04
N GLU A 479 20.32 41.52 11.29
CA GLU A 479 20.11 40.16 11.77
C GLU A 479 19.00 39.42 11.02
N GLU A 480 17.87 40.09 10.74
CA GLU A 480 16.78 39.54 9.91
C GLU A 480 17.28 39.23 8.49
N SER A 481 18.01 40.17 7.87
CA SER A 481 18.55 40.01 6.52
C SER A 481 19.55 38.85 6.41
N ASP A 482 20.46 38.74 7.38
CA ASP A 482 21.48 37.68 7.42
C ASP A 482 20.80 36.30 7.58
N LYS A 483 19.89 36.16 8.56
CA LYS A 483 19.12 34.93 8.78
C LYS A 483 18.23 34.55 7.59
N ALA A 484 17.60 35.53 6.94
CA ALA A 484 16.81 35.31 5.73
C ALA A 484 17.69 34.96 4.50
N GLY A 485 18.95 35.40 4.47
CA GLY A 485 19.93 34.99 3.46
C GLY A 485 20.33 33.53 3.62
N GLU A 486 20.65 33.11 4.84
CA GLU A 486 21.01 31.72 5.17
C GLU A 486 19.85 30.75 4.90
N SER A 487 18.63 31.11 5.29
CA SER A 487 17.44 30.29 5.04
C SER A 487 17.16 30.11 3.55
N ARG A 488 17.34 31.16 2.73
CA ARG A 488 17.23 31.09 1.27
C ARG A 488 18.27 30.16 0.65
N ALA A 489 19.54 30.24 1.08
CA ALA A 489 20.58 29.34 0.59
C ALA A 489 20.29 27.86 0.94
N SER A 490 19.77 27.62 2.15
CA SER A 490 19.31 26.30 2.58
C SER A 490 18.10 25.79 1.76
N LEU A 491 17.15 26.66 1.47
CA LEU A 491 16.01 26.36 0.59
C LEU A 491 16.47 25.94 -0.82
N GLU A 492 17.39 26.68 -1.42
CA GLU A 492 17.93 26.33 -2.75
C GLU A 492 18.70 25.00 -2.75
N SER A 493 19.44 24.71 -1.67
CA SER A 493 20.12 23.42 -1.51
C SER A 493 19.13 22.27 -1.39
N THR A 494 18.06 22.43 -0.60
CA THR A 494 17.03 21.40 -0.40
C THR A 494 16.21 21.16 -1.67
N ILE A 495 15.84 22.21 -2.42
CA ILE A 495 15.16 22.07 -3.72
C ILE A 495 16.02 21.30 -4.73
N ARG A 496 17.33 21.55 -4.79
CA ARG A 496 18.24 20.78 -5.65
C ARG A 496 18.26 19.30 -5.28
N LYS A 497 18.32 18.97 -3.99
CA LYS A 497 18.25 17.57 -3.52
C LYS A 497 16.92 16.91 -3.89
N LEU A 498 15.80 17.64 -3.85
CA LEU A 498 14.50 17.12 -4.26
C LEU A 498 14.43 16.80 -5.75
N ASP A 499 15.09 17.59 -6.60
CA ASP A 499 15.19 17.30 -8.05
C ASP A 499 16.02 16.03 -8.33
N GLU A 500 17.12 15.85 -7.60
CA GLU A 500 17.91 14.61 -7.65
C GLU A 500 17.11 13.40 -7.16
N GLU A 501 16.40 13.53 -6.03
CA GLU A 501 15.53 12.47 -5.48
C GLU A 501 14.40 12.12 -6.46
N PHE A 502 13.81 13.11 -7.13
CA PHE A 502 12.79 12.88 -8.16
C PHE A 502 13.33 12.01 -9.30
N LYS A 503 14.50 12.36 -9.87
CA LYS A 503 15.13 11.58 -10.95
C LYS A 503 15.47 10.17 -10.50
N LEU A 504 15.96 10.01 -9.28
CA LEU A 504 16.29 8.70 -8.71
C LEU A 504 15.03 7.85 -8.52
N ASN A 505 13.97 8.40 -7.90
CA ASN A 505 12.71 7.71 -7.64
C ASN A 505 12.07 7.18 -8.93
N VAL A 506 12.02 7.99 -10.00
CA VAL A 506 11.49 7.56 -11.31
C VAL A 506 12.30 6.38 -11.87
N LYS A 507 13.62 6.45 -11.76
CA LYS A 507 14.52 5.39 -12.25
C LYS A 507 14.38 4.11 -11.43
N GLU A 508 14.32 4.21 -10.11
CA GLU A 508 14.18 3.06 -9.21
C GLU A 508 12.84 2.35 -9.43
N GLN A 509 11.76 3.11 -9.53
CA GLN A 509 10.44 2.56 -9.81
C GLN A 509 10.41 1.84 -11.17
N LYS A 510 10.99 2.43 -12.23
CA LYS A 510 11.13 1.76 -13.53
C LYS A 510 11.94 0.46 -13.47
N ASN A 511 13.02 0.45 -12.68
CA ASN A 511 13.81 -0.77 -12.50
C ASN A 511 13.00 -1.87 -11.79
N LEU A 512 12.16 -1.52 -10.81
CA LEU A 512 11.26 -2.46 -10.15
C LEU A 512 10.24 -3.04 -11.14
N ARG A 513 9.61 -2.20 -11.98
CA ARG A 513 8.68 -2.66 -13.03
C ARG A 513 9.33 -3.63 -14.01
N ASN A 514 10.52 -3.28 -14.51
CA ASN A 514 11.28 -4.13 -15.44
C ASN A 514 11.64 -5.48 -14.80
N TRP A 515 11.99 -5.48 -13.51
CA TRP A 515 12.30 -6.71 -12.79
C TRP A 515 11.08 -7.62 -12.65
N GLU A 516 9.91 -7.06 -12.30
CA GLU A 516 8.67 -7.83 -12.19
C GLU A 516 8.25 -8.41 -13.54
N GLN A 517 8.39 -7.65 -14.64
CA GLN A 517 8.15 -8.15 -15.99
C GLN A 517 9.09 -9.30 -16.37
N LEU A 518 10.37 -9.21 -15.98
CA LEU A 518 11.34 -10.28 -16.20
C LEU A 518 11.04 -11.52 -15.34
N LEU A 519 10.59 -11.32 -14.11
CA LEU A 519 10.13 -12.42 -13.25
C LEU A 519 8.95 -13.14 -13.90
N PHE A 520 7.98 -12.37 -14.39
CA PHE A 520 6.80 -12.89 -15.04
C PHE A 520 7.09 -13.63 -16.34
N SER A 521 7.97 -13.09 -17.19
CA SER A 521 8.38 -13.80 -18.39
C SER A 521 8.99 -15.15 -18.04
N LYS A 522 9.86 -15.21 -17.03
CA LYS A 522 10.42 -16.47 -16.50
C LYS A 522 9.37 -17.42 -15.96
N VAL A 523 8.33 -16.91 -15.31
CA VAL A 523 7.20 -17.71 -14.81
C VAL A 523 6.42 -18.37 -15.95
N LEU A 524 6.12 -17.63 -17.03
CA LEU A 524 5.44 -18.18 -18.20
C LEU A 524 6.26 -19.25 -18.93
N LEU A 525 7.57 -19.27 -18.70
CA LEU A 525 8.52 -20.20 -19.27
C LEU A 525 8.76 -21.45 -18.39
N LEU A 526 8.21 -21.48 -17.18
CA LEU A 526 8.27 -22.68 -16.33
C LEU A 526 7.51 -23.83 -17.02
N PRO A 527 8.00 -25.09 -16.92
CA PRO A 527 7.32 -26.23 -17.50
C PRO A 527 6.05 -26.48 -16.71
N LEU A 528 4.96 -25.93 -17.24
CA LEU A 528 3.62 -25.97 -16.71
C LEU A 528 2.75 -26.44 -17.88
N CYS A 529 2.17 -27.63 -17.78
CA CYS A 529 1.11 -28.05 -18.69
C CYS A 529 -0.18 -27.26 -18.46
N VAL A 530 -0.09 -25.94 -18.54
CA VAL A 530 -1.19 -25.01 -18.38
C VAL A 530 -2.01 -24.96 -19.66
N SER A 531 -3.32 -24.99 -19.50
CA SER A 531 -4.24 -24.67 -20.59
C SER A 531 -4.10 -23.20 -21.00
N GLU A 532 -4.59 -22.82 -22.17
CA GLU A 532 -4.63 -21.40 -22.58
C GLU A 532 -5.43 -20.54 -21.57
N GLU A 533 -6.48 -21.11 -20.99
CA GLU A 533 -7.29 -20.45 -19.96
C GLU A 533 -6.48 -20.19 -18.68
N ASP A 534 -5.64 -21.14 -18.28
CA ASP A 534 -4.73 -20.99 -17.15
C ASP A 534 -3.66 -19.93 -17.40
N VAL A 535 -3.12 -19.86 -18.63
CA VAL A 535 -2.18 -18.80 -19.02
C VAL A 535 -2.82 -17.43 -18.90
N TYR A 536 -4.07 -17.28 -19.33
CA TYR A 536 -4.81 -16.02 -19.18
C TYR A 536 -5.06 -15.67 -17.71
N ARG A 537 -5.37 -16.64 -16.86
CA ARG A 537 -5.49 -16.39 -15.42
C ARG A 537 -4.16 -15.96 -14.78
N ILE A 538 -3.04 -16.59 -15.16
CA ILE A 538 -1.70 -16.17 -14.72
C ILE A 538 -1.40 -14.73 -15.16
N GLN A 539 -1.70 -14.39 -16.41
CA GLN A 539 -1.53 -13.04 -16.96
C GLN A 539 -2.38 -12.00 -16.23
N GLN A 540 -3.62 -12.36 -15.87
CA GLN A 540 -4.51 -11.52 -15.09
C GLN A 540 -3.97 -11.28 -13.68
N GLU A 541 -3.59 -12.34 -12.94
CA GLU A 541 -3.05 -12.20 -11.57
C GLU A 541 -1.75 -11.38 -11.58
N PHE A 542 -0.90 -11.58 -12.60
CA PHE A 542 0.28 -10.76 -12.81
C PHE A 542 -0.07 -9.28 -12.96
N LEU A 543 -1.02 -8.92 -13.83
CA LEU A 543 -1.44 -7.52 -14.02
C LEU A 543 -2.05 -6.92 -12.76
N CYS A 544 -2.88 -7.67 -12.04
CA CYS A 544 -3.48 -7.24 -10.78
C CYS A 544 -2.40 -6.97 -9.73
N GLY A 545 -1.37 -7.80 -9.68
CA GLY A 545 -0.19 -7.52 -8.86
C GLY A 545 0.58 -6.31 -9.38
N PHE A 546 0.81 -6.23 -10.69
CA PHE A 546 1.66 -5.24 -11.31
C PHE A 546 1.14 -3.84 -11.01
N SER A 547 -0.18 -3.63 -11.11
CA SER A 547 -0.81 -2.37 -10.72
C SER A 547 -0.81 -2.06 -9.20
N GLN A 548 -0.23 -2.92 -8.36
CA GLN A 548 -0.03 -2.65 -6.92
C GLN A 548 1.41 -2.22 -6.58
N MET A 549 2.32 -2.18 -7.57
CA MET A 549 3.70 -1.73 -7.36
C MET A 549 3.85 -0.22 -7.19
N ASP A 550 2.78 0.56 -7.31
CA ASP A 550 2.84 2.00 -7.10
C ASP A 550 3.27 2.37 -5.68
N ILE A 551 3.69 3.62 -5.50
CA ILE A 551 4.32 4.05 -4.26
C ILE A 551 3.34 4.66 -3.26
N THR A 552 2.10 5.08 -3.56
CA THR A 552 1.27 5.97 -2.68
C THR A 552 2.00 7.19 -2.04
N LEU A 553 1.32 8.32 -1.93
CA LEU A 553 1.90 9.55 -1.40
C LEU A 553 1.65 9.69 0.11
N ALA A 554 0.41 9.49 0.54
CA ALA A 554 -0.03 9.75 1.90
C ALA A 554 0.34 8.63 2.88
N LEU A 555 0.04 7.38 2.52
CA LEU A 555 0.16 6.24 3.44
C LEU A 555 1.56 6.11 4.07
N PRO A 556 2.69 6.16 3.32
CA PRO A 556 4.01 6.06 3.94
C PRO A 556 4.34 7.24 4.86
N LYS A 557 3.80 8.43 4.58
CA LYS A 557 3.97 9.62 5.42
C LYS A 557 3.18 9.51 6.72
N ILE A 558 1.94 9.04 6.65
CA ILE A 558 1.08 8.79 7.82
C ILE A 558 1.68 7.69 8.70
N GLN A 559 2.10 6.57 8.10
CA GLN A 559 2.80 5.50 8.83
C GLN A 559 4.08 6.01 9.48
N GLY A 560 4.83 6.88 8.79
CA GLY A 560 6.00 7.54 9.38
C GLY A 560 5.67 8.36 10.62
N ARG A 561 4.54 9.08 10.64
CA ARG A 561 4.08 9.82 11.83
C ARG A 561 3.67 8.89 12.96
N VAL A 562 2.92 7.84 12.67
CA VAL A 562 2.52 6.84 13.66
C VAL A 562 3.75 6.19 14.29
N LEU A 563 4.71 5.74 13.48
CA LEU A 563 5.95 5.13 13.97
C LEU A 563 6.78 6.12 14.80
N LEU A 564 6.89 7.37 14.36
CA LEU A 564 7.61 8.41 15.07
C LEU A 564 6.95 8.74 16.43
N GLN A 565 5.62 8.84 16.47
CA GLN A 565 4.86 9.04 17.70
C GLN A 565 4.99 7.84 18.64
N LYS A 566 4.93 6.61 18.10
CA LYS A 566 5.12 5.38 18.87
C LYS A 566 6.51 5.32 19.47
N ASN A 567 7.55 5.54 18.67
CA ASN A 567 8.94 5.56 19.12
C ASN A 567 9.18 6.63 20.20
N GLN A 568 8.50 7.78 20.10
CA GLN A 568 8.55 8.82 21.12
C GLN A 568 7.85 8.37 22.41
N SER A 569 6.67 7.77 22.31
CA SER A 569 5.89 7.24 23.46
C SER A 569 6.67 6.14 24.20
N ASP A 570 7.29 5.23 23.45
CA ASP A 570 8.11 4.13 24.00
C ASP A 570 9.35 4.69 24.72
N TRP A 571 10.02 5.69 24.13
CA TRP A 571 11.14 6.37 24.77
C TRP A 571 10.72 7.08 26.07
N ARG A 572 9.62 7.83 26.06
CA ARG A 572 9.08 8.51 27.25
C ARG A 572 8.77 7.51 28.35
N SER A 573 8.12 6.40 28.01
CA SER A 573 7.78 5.34 28.98
C SER A 573 9.02 4.77 29.66
N VAL A 574 10.08 4.50 28.89
CA VAL A 574 11.36 4.00 29.43
C VAL A 574 12.04 5.06 30.31
N GLU A 575 12.03 6.32 29.92
CA GLU A 575 12.69 7.39 30.69
C GLU A 575 11.91 7.69 31.99
N ILE A 576 10.58 7.69 31.94
CA ILE A 576 9.72 7.81 33.13
C ILE A 576 9.99 6.65 34.11
N GLN A 577 10.09 5.40 33.63
CA GLN A 577 10.43 4.26 34.49
C GLN A 577 11.80 4.39 35.16
N LYS A 578 12.82 4.88 34.43
CA LYS A 578 14.14 5.14 35.02
C LYS A 578 14.07 6.23 36.08
N MET A 579 13.30 7.28 35.84
CA MET A 579 13.10 8.36 36.80
C MET A 579 12.37 7.87 38.05
N GLU A 580 11.30 7.09 37.90
CA GLU A 580 10.58 6.47 39.02
C GLU A 580 11.49 5.57 39.87
N HIS A 581 12.38 4.81 39.22
CA HIS A 581 13.40 4.02 39.94
C HIS A 581 14.36 4.91 40.75
N ARG A 582 14.84 6.02 40.18
CA ARG A 582 15.73 6.98 40.89
C ARG A 582 15.02 7.65 42.06
N VAL A 583 13.73 7.95 41.93
CA VAL A 583 12.90 8.50 43.01
C VAL A 583 12.81 7.48 44.16
N LEU A 584 12.48 6.22 43.86
CA LEU A 584 12.44 5.13 44.85
C LEU A 584 13.79 4.89 45.53
N GLU A 585 14.90 4.98 44.80
CA GLU A 585 16.25 4.88 45.38
C GLU A 585 16.58 6.06 46.31
N THR A 586 16.18 7.26 45.94
CA THR A 586 16.38 8.48 46.73
C THR A 586 15.57 8.45 48.02
N GLU A 587 14.33 7.96 47.96
CA GLU A 587 13.48 7.71 49.14
C GLU A 587 14.14 6.69 50.08
N ARG A 588 14.62 5.56 49.56
CA ARG A 588 15.31 4.52 50.36
C ARG A 588 16.57 5.05 51.04
N GLN A 589 17.43 5.79 50.33
CA GLN A 589 18.66 6.36 50.91
C GLN A 589 18.36 7.42 51.99
N SER A 590 17.26 8.16 51.86
CA SER A 590 16.88 9.23 52.78
C SER A 590 16.31 8.76 54.12
N SER A 591 15.80 7.52 54.19
CA SER A 591 15.25 6.91 55.43
C SER A 591 16.30 6.64 56.53
N SER A 592 17.59 6.83 56.23
CA SER A 592 18.72 6.57 57.14
C SER A 592 19.20 7.79 57.96
N LYS A 593 18.63 8.99 57.75
CA LYS A 593 19.05 10.22 58.46
C LYS A 593 17.88 10.94 59.13
N THR A 594 17.96 11.10 60.45
CA THR A 594 17.00 11.82 61.31
C THR A 594 16.95 13.30 60.95
N MET A 595 15.87 13.74 60.31
CA MET A 595 15.61 15.14 59.93
C MET A 595 14.20 15.55 60.38
N LYS A 596 14.04 16.84 60.72
CA LYS A 596 12.79 17.45 61.18
C LYS A 596 11.95 17.82 59.95
N HIS A 597 10.71 17.36 59.89
CA HIS A 597 9.69 17.51 58.82
C HIS A 597 9.78 16.51 57.63
N PRO A 598 9.24 15.29 57.79
CA PRO A 598 9.15 14.27 56.74
C PRO A 598 8.21 14.64 55.57
N GLN A 599 7.13 15.39 55.83
CA GLN A 599 6.08 15.68 54.85
C GLN A 599 6.48 16.70 53.78
N ASP A 600 7.16 17.79 54.14
CA ASP A 600 7.63 18.79 53.16
C ASP A 600 8.67 18.19 52.20
N ARG A 601 9.53 17.31 52.69
CA ARG A 601 10.53 16.60 51.86
C ARG A 601 9.89 15.64 50.87
N THR A 602 8.80 14.98 51.26
CA THR A 602 8.05 14.07 50.38
C THR A 602 7.34 14.87 49.28
N ALA A 603 6.76 16.02 49.63
CA ALA A 603 6.17 16.97 48.67
C ALA A 603 7.23 17.54 47.70
N GLU A 604 8.44 17.82 48.16
CA GLU A 604 9.55 18.30 47.33
C GLU A 604 10.04 17.24 46.33
N ILE A 605 10.12 15.97 46.74
CA ILE A 605 10.45 14.84 45.85
C ILE A 605 9.36 14.67 44.77
N LEU A 606 8.08 14.75 45.14
CA LEU A 606 6.97 14.68 44.19
C LEU A 606 6.97 15.86 43.20
N LYS A 607 7.24 17.08 43.69
CA LYS A 607 7.39 18.26 42.84
C LYS A 607 8.49 18.07 41.81
N LYS A 608 9.69 17.67 42.25
CA LYS A 608 10.83 17.42 41.36
C LYS A 608 10.52 16.30 40.37
N SER A 609 9.84 15.23 40.81
CA SER A 609 9.39 14.17 39.90
C SER A 609 8.41 14.67 38.84
N ALA A 610 7.49 15.57 39.17
CA ALA A 610 6.56 16.15 38.21
C ALA A 610 7.26 17.10 37.22
N GLU A 611 8.21 17.91 37.69
CA GLU A 611 9.06 18.75 36.82
C GLU A 611 9.85 17.89 35.82
N ASP A 612 10.51 16.84 36.30
CA ASP A 612 11.28 15.93 35.44
C ASP A 612 10.38 15.22 34.41
N LYS A 613 9.16 14.80 34.82
CA LYS A 613 8.17 14.23 33.88
C LYS A 613 7.76 15.25 32.82
N VAL A 614 7.46 16.49 33.19
CA VAL A 614 7.14 17.57 32.24
C VAL A 614 8.27 17.77 31.23
N LEU A 615 9.53 17.79 31.68
CA LEU A 615 10.69 17.91 30.79
C LEU A 615 10.81 16.74 29.79
N ILE A 616 10.50 15.51 30.21
CA ILE A 616 10.46 14.34 29.32
C ILE A 616 9.37 14.50 28.24
N TYR A 617 8.19 15.02 28.60
CA TYR A 617 7.13 15.25 27.62
C TYR A 617 7.47 16.39 26.64
N GLU A 618 8.17 17.43 27.09
CA GLU A 618 8.60 18.58 26.26
C GLU A 618 9.81 18.26 25.37
N ALA A 619 10.53 17.16 25.62
CA ALA A 619 11.69 16.77 24.84
C ALA A 619 11.36 16.54 23.34
N GLN A 620 12.18 17.13 22.48
CA GLN A 620 12.04 17.02 21.03
C GLN A 620 12.61 15.71 20.50
N ILE A 621 12.09 15.30 19.34
CA ILE A 621 12.50 14.08 18.65
C ILE A 621 13.85 14.29 17.98
N THR A 622 14.77 13.37 18.18
CA THR A 622 16.11 13.43 17.58
C THR A 622 16.09 13.01 16.11
N ASP A 623 17.01 13.57 15.31
CA ASP A 623 17.16 13.23 13.89
C ASP A 623 17.43 11.73 13.67
N ASP A 624 18.10 11.07 14.62
CA ASP A 624 18.35 9.63 14.57
C ASP A 624 17.06 8.79 14.62
N LYS A 625 16.05 9.24 15.37
CA LYS A 625 14.73 8.60 15.37
C LYS A 625 14.00 8.80 14.05
N ILE A 626 14.15 9.96 13.42
CA ILE A 626 13.61 10.19 12.07
C ILE A 626 14.28 9.26 11.05
N LYS A 627 15.60 9.05 11.14
CA LYS A 627 16.33 8.09 10.28
C LYS A 627 15.88 6.65 10.53
N GLN A 628 15.71 6.25 11.79
CA GLN A 628 15.20 4.93 12.16
C GLN A 628 13.83 4.66 11.51
N VAL A 629 12.89 5.60 11.63
CA VAL A 629 11.56 5.49 11.02
C VAL A 629 11.64 5.36 9.49
N ARG A 630 12.52 6.13 8.84
CA ARG A 630 12.73 6.00 7.38
C ARG A 630 13.22 4.60 7.00
N ALA A 631 14.14 4.01 7.76
CA ALA A 631 14.63 2.66 7.53
C ALA A 631 13.53 1.61 7.72
N GLU A 632 12.69 1.74 8.75
CA GLU A 632 11.55 0.86 9.00
C GLU A 632 10.51 0.92 7.87
N LEU A 633 10.18 2.11 7.36
CA LEU A 633 9.26 2.26 6.22
C LEU A 633 9.81 1.61 4.94
N LEU A 634 11.11 1.76 4.69
CA LEU A 634 11.76 1.08 3.56
C LEU A 634 11.69 -0.44 3.72
N LEU A 635 11.92 -0.95 4.94
CA LEU A 635 11.81 -2.37 5.24
C LEU A 635 10.37 -2.88 5.03
N GLN A 636 9.36 -2.15 5.50
CA GLN A 636 7.95 -2.46 5.26
C GLN A 636 7.63 -2.53 3.76
N ARG A 637 8.16 -1.59 2.96
CA ARG A 637 8.00 -1.61 1.51
C ARG A 637 8.63 -2.86 0.88
N VAL A 638 9.82 -3.25 1.32
CA VAL A 638 10.48 -4.49 0.85
C VAL A 638 9.65 -5.73 1.21
N HIS A 639 9.11 -5.80 2.43
CA HIS A 639 8.24 -6.90 2.83
C HIS A 639 6.96 -6.96 2.00
N HIS A 640 6.35 -5.81 1.70
CA HIS A 640 5.15 -5.77 0.84
C HIS A 640 5.45 -6.29 -0.57
N LEU A 641 6.56 -5.89 -1.18
CA LEU A 641 6.99 -6.40 -2.49
C LEU A 641 7.24 -7.92 -2.46
N LYS A 642 7.91 -8.43 -1.42
CA LYS A 642 8.13 -9.88 -1.24
C LYS A 642 6.84 -10.66 -1.01
N ALA A 643 5.93 -10.15 -0.19
CA ALA A 643 4.63 -10.78 0.05
C ALA A 643 3.84 -10.96 -1.24
N ARG A 644 3.97 -10.00 -2.17
CA ARG A 644 3.34 -10.09 -3.48
C ARG A 644 4.00 -11.14 -4.37
N GLU A 645 5.33 -11.19 -4.41
CA GLU A 645 6.07 -12.26 -5.10
C GLU A 645 5.63 -13.65 -4.58
N TYR A 646 5.48 -13.79 -3.25
CA TYR A 646 4.95 -15.01 -2.65
C TYR A 646 3.52 -15.31 -3.07
N LYS A 647 2.62 -14.32 -3.12
CA LYS A 647 1.23 -14.52 -3.57
C LYS A 647 1.17 -15.07 -5.01
N LEU A 648 2.00 -14.54 -5.91
CA LEU A 648 2.11 -15.07 -7.27
C LEU A 648 2.65 -16.51 -7.25
N GLY A 649 3.67 -16.79 -6.42
CA GLY A 649 4.20 -18.14 -6.22
C GLY A 649 3.18 -19.14 -5.65
N GLU A 650 2.36 -18.73 -4.67
CA GLU A 650 1.27 -19.50 -4.10
C GLU A 650 0.22 -19.84 -5.17
N TYR A 651 -0.17 -18.84 -5.98
CA TYR A 651 -1.09 -19.03 -7.09
C TYR A 651 -0.56 -20.05 -8.10
N LEU A 652 0.70 -19.92 -8.53
CA LEU A 652 1.34 -20.84 -9.47
C LEU A 652 1.43 -22.26 -8.91
N THR A 653 1.73 -22.40 -7.62
CA THR A 653 1.81 -23.71 -6.94
C THR A 653 0.43 -24.36 -6.83
N ALA A 654 -0.60 -23.58 -6.51
CA ALA A 654 -1.97 -24.05 -6.47
C ALA A 654 -2.45 -24.52 -7.86
N LEU A 655 -2.09 -23.79 -8.90
CA LEU A 655 -2.39 -24.14 -10.28
C LEU A 655 -1.68 -25.43 -10.72
N GLN A 656 -0.38 -25.55 -10.43
CA GLN A 656 0.38 -26.80 -10.64
C GLN A 656 -0.29 -27.98 -9.96
N PHE A 657 -0.71 -27.80 -8.71
CA PHE A 657 -1.41 -28.83 -7.96
C PHE A 657 -2.74 -29.21 -8.62
N GLN A 658 -3.54 -28.23 -9.06
CA GLN A 658 -4.80 -28.49 -9.77
C GLN A 658 -4.57 -29.28 -11.06
N ILE A 659 -3.56 -28.91 -11.85
CA ILE A 659 -3.20 -29.61 -13.10
C ILE A 659 -2.80 -31.06 -12.80
N VAL A 660 -1.88 -31.27 -11.85
CA VAL A 660 -1.40 -32.61 -11.48
C VAL A 660 -2.54 -33.46 -10.91
N ASN A 661 -3.40 -32.88 -10.08
CA ASN A 661 -4.59 -33.56 -9.55
C ASN A 661 -5.56 -33.95 -10.68
N GLY A 662 -5.81 -33.05 -11.64
CA GLY A 662 -6.62 -33.34 -12.83
C GLY A 662 -6.05 -34.47 -13.70
N LYS A 663 -4.73 -34.45 -13.95
CA LYS A 663 -4.01 -35.55 -14.63
C LYS A 663 -4.15 -36.87 -13.86
N SER A 664 -4.03 -36.85 -12.54
CA SER A 664 -4.17 -38.04 -11.70
C SER A 664 -5.60 -38.60 -11.72
N LYS A 665 -6.62 -37.74 -11.66
CA LYS A 665 -8.03 -38.13 -11.73
C LYS A 665 -8.39 -38.74 -13.09
N THR A 666 -7.95 -38.12 -14.19
CA THR A 666 -8.18 -38.67 -15.54
C THR A 666 -7.49 -40.01 -15.73
N PHE A 667 -6.28 -40.18 -15.18
CA PHE A 667 -5.59 -41.47 -15.18
C PHE A 667 -6.33 -42.55 -14.38
N ALA A 668 -6.81 -42.22 -13.17
CA ALA A 668 -7.60 -43.13 -12.34
C ALA A 668 -8.89 -43.56 -13.07
N ALA A 669 -9.62 -42.59 -13.65
CA ALA A 669 -10.82 -42.84 -14.44
C ALA A 669 -10.53 -43.73 -15.66
N HIS A 670 -9.44 -43.50 -16.39
CA HIS A 670 -9.03 -44.34 -17.50
C HIS A 670 -8.71 -45.77 -17.07
N SER A 671 -7.98 -45.95 -15.97
CA SER A 671 -7.68 -47.26 -15.40
C SER A 671 -8.95 -48.02 -15.01
N ALA A 672 -9.91 -47.35 -14.37
CA ALA A 672 -11.20 -47.94 -14.01
C ALA A 672 -11.99 -48.39 -15.26
N ILE A 673 -12.00 -47.57 -16.32
CA ILE A 673 -12.64 -47.93 -17.59
C ILE A 673 -11.97 -49.15 -18.23
N LEU A 674 -10.63 -49.22 -18.25
CA LEU A 674 -9.92 -50.39 -18.79
C LEU A 674 -10.25 -51.67 -18.00
N GLN A 675 -10.36 -51.57 -16.68
CA GLN A 675 -10.77 -52.70 -15.84
C GLN A 675 -12.22 -53.11 -16.13
N LEU A 676 -13.14 -52.15 -16.22
CA LEU A 676 -14.54 -52.42 -16.62
C LEU A 676 -14.61 -53.11 -17.99
N GLN A 677 -13.88 -52.61 -18.99
CA GLN A 677 -13.79 -53.25 -20.30
C GLN A 677 -13.27 -54.67 -20.24
N SER A 678 -12.21 -54.94 -19.47
CA SER A 678 -11.67 -56.31 -19.34
C SER A 678 -12.71 -57.27 -18.78
N LEU A 679 -13.47 -56.82 -17.78
CA LEU A 679 -14.50 -57.64 -17.14
C LEU A 679 -15.68 -57.89 -18.09
N LEU A 680 -16.13 -56.87 -18.83
CA LEU A 680 -17.18 -57.01 -19.83
C LEU A 680 -16.76 -57.93 -20.99
N LEU A 681 -15.49 -57.86 -21.42
CA LEU A 681 -14.93 -58.74 -22.45
C LEU A 681 -14.77 -60.19 -21.97
N GLU A 682 -14.43 -60.41 -20.70
CA GLU A 682 -14.38 -61.75 -20.11
C GLU A 682 -15.76 -62.39 -20.01
N GLU A 683 -16.81 -61.60 -19.74
CA GLU A 683 -18.20 -62.07 -19.75
C GLU A 683 -18.69 -62.34 -21.19
N GLU A 684 -18.38 -61.47 -22.14
CA GLU A 684 -18.64 -61.69 -23.59
C GLU A 684 -18.07 -63.03 -24.08
N LYS A 685 -16.84 -63.39 -23.67
CA LYS A 685 -16.22 -64.67 -24.05
C LYS A 685 -16.96 -65.90 -23.49
N LYS A 686 -17.71 -65.75 -22.39
CA LYS A 686 -18.50 -66.82 -21.76
C LYS A 686 -19.90 -66.92 -22.38
N SER A 687 -20.46 -65.79 -22.81
CA SER A 687 -21.68 -65.77 -23.62
C SER A 687 -21.35 -66.11 -25.08
N LYS A 688 -21.61 -67.34 -25.54
CA LYS A 688 -21.43 -67.74 -26.95
C LYS A 688 -22.42 -67.02 -27.89
N SER A 689 -22.24 -65.71 -28.11
CA SER A 689 -23.05 -64.87 -29.00
C SER A 689 -22.22 -64.47 -30.22
N TYR A 690 -22.64 -64.95 -31.40
CA TYR A 690 -21.98 -64.68 -32.68
C TYR A 690 -22.74 -63.56 -33.41
N ASN A 691 -22.29 -62.32 -33.24
CA ASN A 691 -22.46 -61.25 -34.22
C ASN A 691 -21.20 -60.35 -34.18
N THR A 692 -20.36 -60.52 -35.19
CA THR A 692 -18.95 -60.09 -35.22
C THR A 692 -18.71 -58.81 -36.02
N SER A 693 -19.58 -58.46 -36.96
CA SER A 693 -19.28 -57.42 -37.96
C SER A 693 -19.16 -56.00 -37.41
N GLU A 694 -20.10 -55.52 -36.57
CA GLU A 694 -20.05 -54.15 -36.02
C GLU A 694 -18.95 -53.97 -34.97
N TYR A 695 -18.68 -55.01 -34.19
CA TYR A 695 -17.61 -55.03 -33.18
C TYR A 695 -16.23 -55.04 -33.84
N GLU A 696 -16.05 -55.80 -34.92
CA GLU A 696 -14.83 -55.78 -35.74
C GLU A 696 -14.60 -54.41 -36.36
N GLN A 697 -15.63 -53.75 -36.90
CA GLN A 697 -15.52 -52.39 -37.43
C GLN A 697 -15.14 -51.36 -36.35
N LEU A 698 -15.74 -51.44 -35.16
CA LEU A 698 -15.39 -50.59 -34.03
C LEU A 698 -13.94 -50.81 -33.56
N LEU A 699 -13.51 -52.07 -33.44
CA LEU A 699 -12.13 -52.41 -33.07
C LEU A 699 -11.12 -51.96 -34.13
N ILE A 700 -11.45 -52.08 -35.41
CA ILE A 700 -10.60 -51.59 -36.50
C ILE A 700 -10.46 -50.06 -36.40
N ALA A 701 -11.56 -49.33 -36.19
CA ALA A 701 -11.54 -47.88 -36.02
C ALA A 701 -10.75 -47.44 -34.77
N LEU A 702 -10.94 -48.10 -33.62
CA LEU A 702 -10.21 -47.80 -32.39
C LEU A 702 -8.71 -48.09 -32.54
N ASN A 703 -8.32 -49.22 -33.15
CA ASN A 703 -6.92 -49.54 -33.40
C ASN A 703 -6.28 -48.60 -34.42
N GLN A 704 -7.04 -48.12 -35.41
CA GLN A 704 -6.59 -47.09 -36.35
C GLN A 704 -6.26 -45.79 -35.61
N GLU A 705 -7.18 -45.30 -34.78
CA GLU A 705 -6.95 -44.08 -33.99
C GLU A 705 -5.78 -44.24 -33.00
N ILE A 706 -5.60 -45.41 -32.36
CA ILE A 706 -4.43 -45.69 -31.49
C ILE A 706 -3.12 -45.57 -32.29
N ARG A 707 -3.04 -46.20 -33.47
CA ARG A 707 -1.86 -46.10 -34.34
C ARG A 707 -1.60 -44.66 -34.79
N GLU A 708 -2.65 -43.89 -35.07
CA GLU A 708 -2.53 -42.47 -35.41
C GLU A 708 -2.01 -41.63 -34.24
N THR A 709 -2.44 -41.93 -33.01
CA THR A 709 -1.92 -41.27 -31.81
C THR A 709 -0.45 -41.59 -31.55
N ASP A 710 -0.04 -42.85 -31.69
CA ASP A 710 1.36 -43.26 -31.54
C ASP A 710 2.25 -42.63 -32.63
N LYS A 711 1.80 -42.65 -33.88
CA LYS A 711 2.51 -42.03 -35.01
C LYS A 711 2.65 -40.51 -34.83
N SER A 712 1.63 -39.86 -34.30
CA SER A 712 1.67 -38.41 -33.98
C SER A 712 2.70 -38.10 -32.89
N LEU A 713 2.84 -38.96 -31.89
CA LEU A 713 3.82 -38.80 -30.81
C LEU A 713 5.26 -39.01 -31.31
N GLU A 714 5.49 -40.03 -32.13
CA GLU A 714 6.82 -40.32 -32.69
C GLU A 714 7.27 -39.29 -33.72
N THR A 715 6.36 -38.79 -34.55
CA THR A 715 6.68 -37.70 -35.51
C THR A 715 7.07 -36.39 -34.81
N TRP A 716 6.51 -36.09 -33.64
CA TRP A 716 6.96 -34.96 -32.83
C TRP A 716 8.36 -35.19 -32.26
N LYS A 717 8.63 -36.35 -31.64
CA LYS A 717 9.96 -36.69 -31.10
C LYS A 717 11.05 -36.58 -32.17
N GLN A 718 10.78 -37.06 -33.39
CA GLN A 718 11.72 -36.98 -34.51
C GLN A 718 11.98 -35.53 -34.95
N ARG A 719 10.93 -34.71 -35.01
CA ARG A 719 11.04 -33.28 -35.34
C ARG A 719 11.91 -32.55 -34.32
N GLU A 720 11.73 -32.86 -33.04
CA GLU A 720 12.48 -32.25 -31.93
C GLU A 720 13.97 -32.67 -31.93
N THR A 721 14.24 -33.95 -32.19
CA THR A 721 15.64 -34.41 -32.33
C THR A 721 16.36 -33.79 -33.53
N ALA A 722 15.62 -33.32 -34.54
CA ALA A 722 16.18 -32.65 -35.70
C ALA A 722 16.42 -31.16 -35.43
N THR A 723 15.50 -30.46 -34.74
CA THR A 723 15.68 -29.06 -34.33
C THR A 723 16.82 -28.90 -33.33
N SER A 724 16.95 -29.81 -32.36
CA SER A 724 18.03 -29.79 -31.38
C SER A 724 19.42 -29.97 -32.01
N LYS A 725 19.54 -30.79 -33.06
CA LYS A 725 20.80 -30.94 -33.83
C LYS A 725 21.17 -29.71 -34.65
N LEU A 726 20.18 -29.05 -35.26
CA LEU A 726 20.39 -27.80 -36.00
C LEU A 726 20.88 -26.65 -35.08
N GLN A 727 20.42 -26.62 -33.83
CA GLN A 727 20.87 -25.62 -32.85
C GLN A 727 22.26 -25.90 -32.28
N GLU A 728 22.66 -27.16 -32.07
CA GLU A 728 24.03 -27.51 -31.67
C GLU A 728 25.07 -27.05 -32.71
N GLU A 729 24.72 -27.09 -34.01
CA GLU A 729 25.56 -26.61 -35.12
C GLU A 729 25.66 -25.07 -35.20
N ASP A 730 24.61 -24.33 -34.82
CA ASP A 730 24.65 -22.85 -34.74
C ASP A 730 25.36 -22.36 -33.46
N GLN A 731 25.28 -23.12 -32.36
CA GLN A 731 25.94 -22.78 -31.09
C GLN A 731 27.47 -22.94 -31.11
N THR A 732 28.01 -23.78 -32.01
CA THR A 732 29.47 -23.93 -32.20
C THR A 732 30.09 -22.78 -32.99
N ARG A 733 29.29 -21.97 -33.70
CA ARG A 733 29.78 -20.81 -34.47
C ARG A 733 30.00 -19.53 -33.64
N VAL A 734 29.48 -19.46 -32.41
CA VAL A 734 29.66 -18.30 -31.50
C VAL A 734 30.80 -18.57 -30.51
N THR A 735 31.92 -19.11 -30.98
CA THR A 735 33.21 -18.89 -30.31
C THR A 735 33.63 -17.46 -30.59
N VAL A 736 33.44 -16.58 -29.60
CA VAL A 736 33.84 -15.18 -29.70
C VAL A 736 35.35 -15.11 -29.97
N GLU A 737 35.74 -14.80 -31.20
CA GLU A 737 37.08 -14.30 -31.52
C GLU A 737 37.25 -12.97 -30.79
N VAL A 738 37.88 -13.05 -29.62
CA VAL A 738 38.36 -11.89 -28.89
C VAL A 738 39.75 -11.59 -29.41
N SER A 739 39.84 -10.73 -30.42
CA SER A 739 41.12 -10.11 -30.76
C SER A 739 41.62 -9.26 -29.59
N CYS A 740 42.85 -9.52 -29.16
CA CYS A 740 43.62 -8.72 -28.22
C CYS A 740 44.51 -7.78 -29.02
N GLU A 741 44.00 -6.59 -29.34
CA GLU A 741 44.77 -5.52 -29.95
C GLU A 741 44.58 -4.29 -29.05
N ASP A 742 45.48 -4.10 -28.08
CA ASP A 742 46.02 -2.79 -27.67
C ASP A 742 47.00 -2.95 -26.48
N ASP A 743 48.30 -3.03 -26.77
CA ASP A 743 49.38 -3.18 -25.77
C ASP A 743 49.89 -1.84 -25.18
N SER A 744 49.09 -0.77 -25.22
CA SER A 744 49.56 0.59 -24.88
C SER A 744 48.80 1.31 -23.75
N LEU A 745 47.88 0.67 -23.03
CA LEU A 745 47.07 1.30 -21.97
C LEU A 745 47.64 1.13 -20.54
N PRO A 746 47.47 2.11 -19.64
CA PRO A 746 47.85 1.99 -18.23
C PRO A 746 47.18 0.79 -17.53
N VAL A 747 47.91 0.09 -16.65
CA VAL A 747 47.46 -1.14 -15.96
C VAL A 747 46.09 -1.00 -15.28
N SER A 748 45.78 0.16 -14.70
CA SER A 748 44.49 0.44 -14.04
C SER A 748 43.31 0.52 -15.03
N ALA A 749 43.54 1.04 -16.25
CA ALA A 749 42.55 1.08 -17.32
C ALA A 749 42.34 -0.34 -17.89
N THR A 750 43.43 -1.11 -18.06
CA THR A 750 43.39 -2.50 -18.50
C THR A 750 42.65 -3.39 -17.50
N LEU A 751 42.87 -3.23 -16.19
CA LEU A 751 42.14 -3.93 -15.13
C LEU A 751 40.65 -3.56 -15.11
N ARG A 752 40.30 -2.28 -15.28
CA ARG A 752 38.89 -1.85 -15.35
C ARG A 752 38.20 -2.41 -16.60
N LYS A 753 38.88 -2.40 -17.76
CA LYS A 753 38.41 -3.00 -19.01
C LYS A 753 38.24 -4.52 -18.86
N ALA A 754 39.19 -5.20 -18.22
CA ALA A 754 39.13 -6.63 -17.93
C ALA A 754 38.00 -6.98 -16.94
N LEU A 755 37.79 -6.20 -15.88
CA LEU A 755 36.68 -6.39 -14.94
C LEU A 755 35.32 -6.17 -15.61
N ASN A 756 35.19 -5.12 -16.41
CA ASN A 756 33.97 -4.87 -17.19
C ASN A 756 33.74 -5.98 -18.21
N ARG A 757 34.80 -6.51 -18.85
CA ARG A 757 34.73 -7.62 -19.80
C ARG A 757 34.36 -8.93 -19.11
N ARG A 758 34.95 -9.23 -17.95
CA ARG A 758 34.57 -10.37 -17.12
C ARG A 758 33.10 -10.27 -16.74
N LYS A 759 32.64 -9.10 -16.33
CA LYS A 759 31.23 -8.85 -15.99
C LYS A 759 30.31 -9.06 -17.20
N TYR A 760 30.69 -8.55 -18.37
CA TYR A 760 29.97 -8.76 -19.63
C TYR A 760 29.89 -10.24 -20.00
N LEU A 761 31.03 -10.96 -20.01
CA LEU A 761 31.06 -12.39 -20.31
C LEU A 761 30.28 -13.21 -19.27
N THR A 762 30.40 -12.89 -17.99
CA THR A 762 29.65 -13.57 -16.93
C THR A 762 28.15 -13.37 -17.11
N ASN A 763 27.71 -12.18 -17.52
CA ASN A 763 26.31 -11.92 -17.84
C ASN A 763 25.89 -12.67 -19.10
N LEU A 764 26.69 -12.62 -20.18
CA LEU A 764 26.39 -13.31 -21.43
C LEU A 764 26.27 -14.83 -21.26
N TYR A 765 27.20 -15.46 -20.53
CA TYR A 765 27.11 -16.88 -20.20
C TYR A 765 25.92 -17.20 -19.28
N ARG A 766 25.61 -16.32 -18.32
CA ARG A 766 24.43 -16.49 -17.47
C ARG A 766 23.14 -16.41 -18.29
N ASP A 767 23.03 -15.44 -19.19
CA ASP A 767 21.86 -15.24 -20.05
C ASP A 767 21.72 -16.42 -21.03
N ARG A 768 22.83 -16.91 -21.59
CA ARG A 768 22.86 -18.14 -22.40
C ARG A 768 22.40 -19.36 -21.63
N MET A 769 22.99 -19.63 -20.47
CA MET A 769 22.61 -20.76 -19.62
C MET A 769 21.12 -20.70 -19.23
N GLN A 770 20.60 -19.50 -18.92
CA GLN A 770 19.18 -19.31 -18.65
C GLN A 770 18.32 -19.56 -19.89
N GLY A 771 18.77 -19.16 -21.08
CA GLY A 771 18.10 -19.45 -22.35
C GLY A 771 18.06 -20.94 -22.67
N GLU A 772 19.17 -21.65 -22.48
CA GLU A 772 19.24 -23.10 -22.66
C GLU A 772 18.34 -23.84 -21.64
N GLU A 773 18.39 -23.47 -20.35
CA GLU A 773 17.50 -24.02 -19.32
C GLU A 773 16.02 -23.80 -19.65
N MET A 774 15.68 -22.65 -20.21
CA MET A 774 14.34 -22.30 -20.65
C MET A 774 13.89 -23.13 -21.86
N GLU A 775 14.78 -23.36 -22.82
CA GLU A 775 14.53 -24.18 -24.00
C GLU A 775 14.28 -25.64 -23.61
N TYR A 776 15.10 -26.21 -22.72
CA TYR A 776 14.86 -27.54 -22.17
C TYR A 776 13.51 -27.65 -21.46
N ALA A 777 13.13 -26.64 -20.66
CA ALA A 777 11.83 -26.60 -20.00
C ALA A 777 10.66 -26.53 -20.99
N LEU A 778 10.79 -25.76 -22.08
CA LEU A 778 9.77 -25.64 -23.12
C LEU A 778 9.57 -26.95 -23.88
N VAL A 779 10.66 -27.67 -24.17
CA VAL A 779 10.60 -29.01 -24.78
C VAL A 779 9.95 -30.02 -23.83
N GLU A 780 10.31 -30.01 -22.55
CA GLU A 780 9.70 -30.88 -21.53
C GLU A 780 8.19 -30.62 -21.38
N ASP A 781 7.76 -29.35 -21.39
CA ASP A 781 6.33 -29.00 -21.34
C ASP A 781 5.56 -29.43 -22.60
N GLN A 782 6.12 -29.20 -23.79
CA GLN A 782 5.50 -29.69 -25.03
C GLN A 782 5.35 -31.22 -25.03
N GLU A 783 6.36 -31.93 -24.53
CA GLU A 783 6.30 -33.38 -24.37
C GLU A 783 5.15 -33.78 -23.43
N GLU A 784 5.07 -33.15 -22.25
CA GLU A 784 4.02 -33.45 -21.28
C GLU A 784 2.62 -33.09 -21.81
N ARG A 785 2.44 -31.99 -22.53
CA ARG A 785 1.15 -31.62 -23.16
C ARG A 785 0.70 -32.65 -24.18
N LEU A 786 1.63 -33.12 -25.01
CA LEU A 786 1.34 -34.16 -26.01
C LEU A 786 0.98 -35.49 -25.34
N GLN A 787 1.65 -35.85 -24.24
CA GLN A 787 1.31 -37.03 -23.44
C GLN A 787 -0.09 -36.92 -22.83
N VAL A 788 -0.46 -35.76 -22.29
CA VAL A 788 -1.81 -35.51 -21.74
C VAL A 788 -2.87 -35.61 -22.83
N CYS A 789 -2.64 -35.00 -24.00
CA CYS A 789 -3.55 -35.10 -25.15
C CYS A 789 -3.70 -36.55 -25.63
N ALA A 790 -2.61 -37.32 -25.71
CA ALA A 790 -2.65 -38.73 -26.05
C ALA A 790 -3.47 -39.51 -25.01
N MET A 791 -3.25 -39.27 -23.72
CA MET A 791 -4.01 -39.91 -22.64
C MET A 791 -5.50 -39.57 -22.68
N GLN A 792 -5.86 -38.31 -22.99
CA GLN A 792 -7.26 -37.91 -23.14
C GLN A 792 -7.93 -38.59 -24.35
N ARG A 793 -7.20 -38.80 -25.44
CA ARG A 793 -7.70 -39.57 -26.61
C ARG A 793 -7.93 -41.03 -26.24
N LEU A 794 -6.98 -41.68 -25.58
CA LEU A 794 -7.10 -43.05 -25.08
C LEU A 794 -8.27 -43.19 -24.08
N TYR A 795 -8.45 -42.21 -23.20
CA TYR A 795 -9.58 -42.14 -22.28
C TYR A 795 -10.92 -42.08 -23.03
N ASN A 796 -11.05 -41.20 -24.03
CA ASN A 796 -12.26 -41.08 -24.84
C ASN A 796 -12.57 -42.34 -25.65
N GLN A 797 -11.55 -42.98 -26.22
CA GLN A 797 -11.66 -44.29 -26.88
C GLN A 797 -12.14 -45.34 -25.88
N GLY A 798 -11.58 -45.33 -24.68
CA GLY A 798 -11.97 -46.19 -23.58
C GLY A 798 -13.45 -46.06 -23.26
N ILE A 799 -13.97 -44.84 -23.12
CA ILE A 799 -15.39 -44.60 -22.88
C ILE A 799 -16.25 -45.18 -24.01
N ARG A 800 -15.89 -44.95 -25.28
CA ARG A 800 -16.66 -45.44 -26.44
C ARG A 800 -16.76 -46.97 -26.46
N LEU A 801 -15.64 -47.66 -26.22
CA LEU A 801 -15.62 -49.12 -26.18
C LEU A 801 -16.39 -49.66 -24.95
N ALA A 802 -16.21 -49.04 -23.79
CA ALA A 802 -16.95 -49.42 -22.59
C ALA A 802 -18.46 -49.26 -22.79
N ALA A 803 -18.90 -48.15 -23.39
CA ALA A 803 -20.30 -47.88 -23.71
C ALA A 803 -20.91 -48.94 -24.64
N TYR A 804 -20.18 -49.33 -25.70
CA TYR A 804 -20.59 -50.42 -26.59
C TYR A 804 -20.75 -51.75 -25.85
N LEU A 805 -19.75 -52.12 -25.05
CA LEU A 805 -19.74 -53.36 -24.29
C LEU A 805 -20.86 -53.40 -23.23
N THR A 806 -21.14 -52.30 -22.54
CA THR A 806 -22.24 -52.20 -21.57
C THR A 806 -23.61 -52.35 -22.21
N LYS A 807 -23.81 -51.77 -23.41
CA LYS A 807 -25.08 -51.89 -24.17
C LYS A 807 -25.30 -53.31 -24.67
N ARG A 808 -24.25 -53.92 -25.23
CA ARG A 808 -24.29 -55.28 -25.79
C ARG A 808 -24.52 -56.36 -24.73
N SER A 809 -23.94 -56.17 -23.56
CA SER A 809 -24.11 -57.10 -22.44
C SER A 809 -25.40 -56.88 -21.64
N LEU A 810 -26.11 -55.77 -21.86
CA LEU A 810 -27.36 -55.37 -21.16
C LEU A 810 -27.14 -55.11 -19.66
N VAL A 811 -26.11 -54.32 -19.31
CA VAL A 811 -25.84 -53.91 -17.91
C VAL A 811 -26.88 -52.89 -17.46
N PRO A 812 -27.61 -53.11 -16.35
CA PRO A 812 -28.44 -52.08 -15.75
C PRO A 812 -27.58 -50.91 -15.23
N GLU A 813 -28.03 -49.67 -15.45
CA GLU A 813 -27.30 -48.46 -15.05
C GLU A 813 -26.96 -48.43 -13.55
N GLY A 814 -27.88 -48.88 -12.68
CA GLY A 814 -27.63 -48.98 -11.24
C GLY A 814 -26.55 -49.98 -10.84
N MET A 815 -26.31 -51.03 -11.65
CA MET A 815 -25.19 -51.95 -11.45
C MET A 815 -23.88 -51.33 -11.95
N LEU A 816 -23.93 -50.60 -13.07
CA LEU A 816 -22.76 -49.89 -13.58
C LEU A 816 -22.27 -48.83 -12.59
N LEU A 817 -23.18 -48.12 -11.96
CA LEU A 817 -22.89 -47.15 -10.90
C LEU A 817 -22.22 -47.81 -9.68
N ARG A 818 -22.71 -48.97 -9.23
CA ARG A 818 -22.08 -49.75 -8.15
C ARG A 818 -20.67 -50.22 -8.52
N VAL A 819 -20.49 -50.74 -9.74
CA VAL A 819 -19.19 -51.22 -10.23
C VAL A 819 -18.19 -50.07 -10.35
N LEU A 820 -18.59 -48.93 -10.93
CA LEU A 820 -17.73 -47.75 -11.02
C LEU A 820 -17.39 -47.17 -9.65
N SER A 821 -18.32 -47.20 -8.69
CA SER A 821 -18.07 -46.78 -7.31
C SER A 821 -17.04 -47.67 -6.60
N LEU A 822 -16.97 -48.96 -6.96
CA LEU A 822 -15.94 -49.88 -6.46
C LEU A 822 -14.58 -49.68 -7.14
N LEU A 823 -14.57 -49.35 -8.43
CA LEU A 823 -13.34 -49.12 -9.22
C LEU A 823 -12.74 -47.72 -9.00
N LEU A 824 -13.54 -46.75 -8.54
CA LEU A 824 -13.15 -45.36 -8.25
C LEU A 824 -13.54 -44.95 -6.81
N PRO A 825 -12.95 -45.57 -5.78
CA PRO A 825 -13.34 -45.35 -4.38
C PRO A 825 -13.04 -43.93 -3.87
N THR A 826 -12.16 -43.18 -4.55
CA THR A 826 -11.77 -41.81 -4.20
C THR A 826 -12.50 -40.74 -5.01
N SER A 827 -13.37 -41.12 -5.95
CA SER A 827 -14.13 -40.18 -6.78
C SER A 827 -15.45 -39.78 -6.13
N SER A 828 -15.91 -38.55 -6.37
CA SER A 828 -17.22 -38.11 -5.89
C SER A 828 -18.35 -38.74 -6.70
N GLU A 829 -19.56 -38.80 -6.11
CA GLU A 829 -20.75 -39.31 -6.80
C GLU A 829 -21.05 -38.52 -8.08
N SER A 830 -20.82 -37.19 -8.08
CA SER A 830 -20.94 -36.33 -9.27
C SER A 830 -19.93 -36.68 -10.39
N GLU A 831 -18.71 -37.06 -10.04
CA GLU A 831 -17.69 -37.49 -11.02
C GLU A 831 -18.06 -38.84 -11.65
N ILE A 832 -18.58 -39.77 -10.83
CA ILE A 832 -19.06 -41.09 -11.29
C ILE A 832 -20.28 -40.92 -12.19
N SER A 833 -21.26 -40.09 -11.82
CA SER A 833 -22.43 -39.76 -12.64
C SER A 833 -22.07 -39.09 -13.97
N SER A 834 -21.08 -38.19 -13.98
CA SER A 834 -20.57 -37.57 -15.21
C SER A 834 -19.97 -38.61 -16.17
N LEU A 835 -19.26 -39.60 -15.62
CA LEU A 835 -18.65 -40.70 -16.37
C LEU A 835 -19.73 -41.64 -16.94
N LEU A 836 -20.78 -41.94 -16.17
CA LEU A 836 -21.99 -42.64 -16.61
C LEU A 836 -22.70 -41.92 -17.76
N HIS A 837 -22.99 -40.63 -17.61
CA HIS A 837 -23.61 -39.82 -18.68
C HIS A 837 -22.75 -39.78 -19.96
N SER A 838 -21.42 -39.72 -19.81
CA SER A 838 -20.49 -39.76 -20.94
C SER A 838 -20.51 -41.09 -21.69
N MET A 839 -20.75 -42.20 -20.98
CA MET A 839 -20.96 -43.52 -21.57
C MET A 839 -22.34 -43.63 -22.25
N GLY A 840 -23.38 -42.98 -21.71
CA GLY A 840 -24.74 -42.99 -22.27
C GLY A 840 -24.89 -42.17 -23.57
N HIS A 841 -24.32 -40.95 -23.64
CA HIS A 841 -24.51 -40.04 -24.78
C HIS A 841 -23.68 -40.38 -26.02
N LYS A 842 -22.45 -40.89 -25.88
CA LYS A 842 -21.50 -41.05 -27.01
C LYS A 842 -21.86 -42.17 -28.00
N TYR A 843 -22.95 -42.91 -27.75
CA TYR A 843 -23.45 -43.97 -28.64
C TYR A 843 -24.88 -43.72 -29.15
N SER A 844 -25.48 -42.57 -28.84
CA SER A 844 -26.81 -42.19 -29.35
C SER A 844 -26.77 -41.61 -30.77
N ASP A 845 -25.59 -41.20 -31.26
CA ASP A 845 -25.47 -40.32 -32.44
C ASP A 845 -25.34 -41.06 -33.80
N ARG A 846 -25.46 -42.40 -33.84
CA ARG A 846 -25.28 -43.19 -35.08
C ARG A 846 -26.20 -44.40 -35.26
N VAL A 847 -27.41 -44.42 -34.69
CA VAL A 847 -28.37 -45.51 -34.95
C VAL A 847 -29.76 -44.93 -35.22
N PRO A 848 -30.41 -45.24 -36.37
CA PRO A 848 -31.83 -44.99 -36.53
C PRO A 848 -32.61 -45.91 -35.59
N GLU A 849 -33.44 -45.32 -34.73
CA GLU A 849 -34.45 -46.04 -33.97
C GLU A 849 -35.29 -46.88 -34.93
N THR A 850 -35.15 -48.20 -34.85
CA THR A 850 -36.02 -49.13 -35.57
C THR A 850 -36.92 -49.82 -34.56
N GLY A 851 -38.19 -49.40 -34.58
CA GLY A 851 -39.39 -50.22 -34.37
C GLY A 851 -39.44 -51.14 -33.14
N SER A 852 -40.21 -50.70 -32.15
CA SER A 852 -40.88 -51.55 -31.17
C SER A 852 -41.64 -52.72 -31.82
N ILE A 853 -41.49 -53.93 -31.27
CA ILE A 853 -42.55 -54.91 -30.89
C ILE A 853 -41.85 -56.26 -30.56
N GLU A 854 -41.93 -56.70 -29.29
CA GLU A 854 -42.18 -58.10 -28.84
C GLU A 854 -41.91 -58.23 -27.33
N ASP A 855 -42.97 -58.23 -26.52
CA ASP A 855 -42.95 -58.12 -25.05
C ASP A 855 -43.15 -59.48 -24.31
N GLY A 856 -42.62 -60.58 -24.85
CA GLY A 856 -42.87 -61.94 -24.31
C GLY A 856 -41.64 -62.77 -23.94
N ALA A 857 -40.48 -62.53 -24.57
CA ALA A 857 -39.27 -63.35 -24.41
C ALA A 857 -38.25 -62.80 -23.37
N ASP A 858 -38.63 -61.72 -22.69
CA ASP A 858 -37.68 -60.79 -22.06
C ASP A 858 -37.39 -61.08 -20.57
N SER A 859 -38.34 -61.71 -19.87
CA SER A 859 -38.25 -62.00 -18.42
C SER A 859 -37.15 -63.02 -18.06
N TRP A 860 -36.99 -64.07 -18.87
CA TRP A 860 -36.01 -65.13 -18.61
C TRP A 860 -34.57 -64.68 -18.94
N ARG A 861 -34.38 -63.87 -20.00
CA ARG A 861 -33.10 -63.20 -20.29
C ARG A 861 -32.73 -62.21 -19.19
N LYS A 862 -33.68 -61.41 -18.69
CA LYS A 862 -33.48 -60.46 -17.59
C LYS A 862 -33.01 -61.15 -16.30
N ARG A 863 -33.59 -62.29 -15.89
CA ARG A 863 -33.14 -63.04 -14.69
C ARG A 863 -31.73 -63.63 -14.86
N LYS A 864 -31.43 -64.19 -16.03
CA LYS A 864 -30.10 -64.75 -16.34
C LYS A 864 -29.01 -63.67 -16.36
N HIS A 865 -29.31 -62.49 -16.91
CA HIS A 865 -28.44 -61.33 -16.86
C HIS A 865 -28.27 -60.80 -15.42
N GLN A 866 -29.33 -60.77 -14.61
CA GLN A 866 -29.26 -60.33 -13.21
C GLN A 866 -28.29 -61.20 -12.36
N GLU A 867 -28.36 -62.53 -12.47
CA GLU A 867 -27.45 -63.45 -11.76
C GLU A 867 -25.99 -63.32 -12.25
N LEU A 868 -25.79 -63.09 -13.55
CA LEU A 868 -24.49 -62.80 -14.14
C LEU A 868 -23.90 -61.48 -13.61
N TRP A 869 -24.71 -60.43 -13.46
CA TRP A 869 -24.25 -59.13 -12.93
C TRP A 869 -23.86 -59.20 -11.46
N VAL A 870 -24.60 -59.96 -10.65
CA VAL A 870 -24.24 -60.21 -9.25
C VAL A 870 -22.94 -61.04 -9.15
N ALA A 871 -22.72 -61.99 -10.07
CA ALA A 871 -21.47 -62.74 -10.15
C ALA A 871 -20.28 -61.88 -10.60
N MET A 872 -20.50 -60.94 -11.53
CA MET A 872 -19.50 -59.96 -11.95
C MET A 872 -19.15 -59.00 -10.81
N GLU A 873 -20.14 -58.47 -10.09
CA GLU A 873 -19.93 -57.64 -8.90
C GLU A 873 -19.14 -58.38 -7.81
N ARG A 874 -19.45 -59.67 -7.59
CA ARG A 874 -18.69 -60.53 -6.66
C ARG A 874 -17.26 -60.73 -7.13
N ARG A 875 -17.02 -60.97 -8.42
CA ARG A 875 -15.67 -61.06 -9.00
C ARG A 875 -14.89 -59.75 -8.91
N ILE A 876 -15.56 -58.61 -9.00
CA ILE A 876 -14.93 -57.29 -8.82
C ILE A 876 -14.49 -57.12 -7.37
N ARG A 877 -15.32 -57.53 -6.41
CA ARG A 877 -14.93 -57.53 -4.99
C ARG A 877 -13.79 -58.50 -4.71
N GLU A 878 -13.81 -59.69 -5.33
CA GLU A 878 -12.73 -60.68 -5.24
C GLU A 878 -11.44 -60.21 -5.94
N SER A 879 -11.53 -59.56 -7.11
CA SER A 879 -10.36 -59.05 -7.83
C SER A 879 -9.74 -57.83 -7.15
N LEU A 880 -10.55 -56.96 -6.54
CA LEU A 880 -10.10 -55.86 -5.69
C LEU A 880 -9.46 -56.39 -4.39
N ALA A 881 -10.04 -57.40 -3.76
CA ALA A 881 -9.45 -58.06 -2.59
C ALA A 881 -8.10 -58.73 -2.91
N ASN A 882 -8.00 -59.40 -4.07
CA ASN A 882 -6.76 -59.99 -4.55
C ASN A 882 -5.72 -58.93 -4.95
N LEU A 883 -6.13 -57.76 -5.49
CA LEU A 883 -5.22 -56.65 -5.83
C LEU A 883 -4.62 -55.99 -4.57
N ASP A 884 -5.39 -55.90 -3.49
CA ASP A 884 -4.90 -55.41 -2.20
C ASP A 884 -3.96 -56.43 -1.52
N GLU A 885 -4.18 -57.74 -1.71
CA GLU A 885 -3.23 -58.78 -1.29
C GLU A 885 -1.94 -58.81 -2.15
N GLU A 886 -2.04 -58.59 -3.46
CA GLU A 886 -0.89 -58.60 -4.40
C GLU A 886 0.01 -57.35 -4.27
N LYS A 887 -0.57 -56.19 -3.91
CA LYS A 887 0.18 -54.97 -3.51
C LYS A 887 0.96 -55.15 -2.22
N ASN A 888 0.50 -56.02 -1.32
CA ASN A 888 1.14 -56.32 -0.04
C ASN A 888 2.21 -57.42 -0.14
N THR A 889 2.34 -58.12 -1.28
CA THR A 889 3.18 -59.35 -1.38
C THR A 889 4.18 -59.39 -2.54
N SER A 890 4.33 -58.38 -3.41
CA SER A 890 5.28 -58.46 -4.54
C SER A 890 6.19 -57.23 -4.77
N PRO A 891 7.54 -57.36 -4.68
CA PRO A 891 8.47 -56.38 -5.22
C PRO A 891 8.81 -56.70 -6.68
N SER A 892 8.40 -55.82 -7.60
CA SER A 892 8.93 -55.65 -8.96
C SER A 892 8.82 -56.83 -9.94
N ARG A 893 7.74 -56.86 -10.74
CA ARG A 893 7.75 -57.51 -12.07
C ARG A 893 7.65 -56.43 -13.15
N LYS A 894 8.75 -56.21 -13.89
CA LYS A 894 8.84 -55.22 -14.97
C LYS A 894 7.95 -55.64 -16.15
N LYS A 895 6.69 -55.19 -16.18
CA LYS A 895 5.98 -54.96 -17.44
C LYS A 895 6.57 -53.69 -18.07
N LYS A 896 6.98 -53.76 -19.34
CA LYS A 896 7.40 -52.60 -20.12
C LYS A 896 6.15 -51.75 -20.38
N SER A 897 5.87 -50.78 -19.50
CA SER A 897 4.91 -49.72 -19.80
C SER A 897 5.61 -48.62 -20.60
N ILE A 898 4.87 -47.99 -21.50
CA ILE A 898 5.33 -46.91 -22.37
C ILE A 898 5.69 -45.63 -21.55
N LEU A 899 5.41 -45.61 -20.24
CA LEU A 899 5.56 -44.47 -19.34
C LEU A 899 6.58 -44.69 -18.21
N LYS A 900 7.74 -45.30 -18.50
CA LYS A 900 8.86 -45.27 -17.55
C LYS A 900 9.84 -44.14 -17.89
N LYS A 901 9.54 -42.92 -17.47
CA LYS A 901 10.60 -41.96 -17.12
C LYS A 901 10.98 -42.15 -15.65
N LYS A 902 12.25 -42.49 -15.43
CA LYS A 902 12.90 -42.41 -14.11
C LYS A 902 12.90 -40.95 -13.69
N LYS A 903 12.37 -40.67 -12.50
CA LYS A 903 12.51 -39.40 -11.75
C LYS A 903 12.05 -38.16 -12.53
N LEU A 904 10.86 -37.66 -12.20
CA LEU A 904 10.67 -36.21 -12.18
C LEU A 904 11.86 -35.65 -11.39
N ARG A 905 12.81 -34.98 -12.05
CA ARG A 905 13.75 -34.15 -11.31
C ARG A 905 12.87 -33.13 -10.60
N PRO A 906 12.99 -32.93 -9.29
CA PRO A 906 12.45 -31.73 -8.68
C PRO A 906 13.03 -30.59 -9.52
N VAL A 907 12.16 -29.79 -10.15
CA VAL A 907 12.58 -28.51 -10.70
C VAL A 907 13.31 -27.85 -9.54
N LYS A 908 14.63 -27.67 -9.67
CA LYS A 908 15.40 -26.89 -8.69
C LYS A 908 14.63 -25.60 -8.58
N ARG A 909 14.08 -25.33 -7.39
CA ARG A 909 13.32 -24.11 -7.12
C ARG A 909 14.14 -22.98 -7.71
N VAL A 910 13.63 -22.34 -8.76
CA VAL A 910 14.28 -21.18 -9.34
C VAL A 910 14.42 -20.20 -8.19
N SER A 911 15.63 -20.02 -7.68
CA SER A 911 15.87 -19.13 -6.57
C SER A 911 15.80 -17.73 -7.13
N PHE A 912 14.65 -17.08 -6.96
CA PHE A 912 14.42 -15.69 -7.37
C PHE A 912 15.14 -14.66 -6.47
N SER A 913 16.01 -15.12 -5.57
CA SER A 913 16.72 -14.28 -4.61
C SER A 913 17.75 -13.36 -5.27
N HIS A 914 17.38 -12.09 -5.47
CA HIS A 914 18.31 -11.00 -5.76
C HIS A 914 18.50 -10.12 -4.52
N THR A 915 19.44 -10.48 -3.66
CA THR A 915 19.97 -9.58 -2.62
C THR A 915 20.55 -8.27 -3.19
N GLY A 916 20.89 -8.22 -4.48
CA GLY A 916 21.58 -7.10 -5.16
C GLY A 916 20.74 -5.84 -5.51
N SER A 917 19.43 -5.96 -5.79
CA SER A 917 18.56 -4.78 -6.02
C SER A 917 18.09 -4.17 -4.71
N PHE A 918 17.82 -5.01 -3.71
CA PHE A 918 17.45 -4.57 -2.37
C PHE A 918 18.63 -3.96 -1.60
N THR A 919 19.86 -4.43 -1.80
CA THR A 919 21.06 -3.78 -1.22
C THR A 919 21.27 -2.38 -1.76
N LYS A 920 20.96 -2.09 -3.03
CA LYS A 920 21.01 -0.72 -3.55
C LYS A 920 19.98 0.19 -2.89
N LEU A 921 18.76 -0.31 -2.67
CA LEU A 921 17.67 0.41 -2.00
C LEU A 921 17.98 0.71 -0.51
N LEU A 922 18.79 -0.16 0.13
CA LEU A 922 19.30 0.03 1.49
C LEU A 922 20.57 0.92 1.54
N GLN A 923 21.40 0.92 0.49
CA GLN A 923 22.68 1.65 0.45
C GLN A 923 22.55 3.11 0.00
N THR A 924 21.50 3.49 -0.73
CA THR A 924 21.40 4.84 -1.31
C THR A 924 21.03 5.96 -0.34
N ASN A 925 20.58 5.64 0.88
CA ASN A 925 20.14 6.64 1.87
C ASN A 925 20.96 6.71 3.16
N THR A 926 21.95 5.84 3.35
CA THR A 926 22.86 5.90 4.50
C THR A 926 24.22 6.38 4.03
N GLY A 927 24.48 7.67 4.20
CA GLY A 927 25.86 8.15 4.29
C GLY A 927 26.60 7.30 5.33
N SER A 928 27.77 6.81 4.94
CA SER A 928 28.75 6.07 5.74
C SER A 928 28.63 6.31 7.26
N ALA A 929 27.93 5.42 7.96
CA ALA A 929 28.02 5.30 9.40
C ALA A 929 27.92 3.82 9.76
N HIS A 930 29.01 3.30 10.32
CA HIS A 930 29.07 1.97 10.91
C HIS A 930 27.98 1.83 11.98
N PHE A 931 26.97 1.01 11.72
CA PHE A 931 26.13 0.47 12.79
C PHE A 931 26.90 -0.68 13.45
N GLY A 932 27.27 -0.47 14.71
CA GLY A 932 27.77 -1.51 15.59
C GLY A 932 26.65 -2.50 15.93
N SER A 933 26.97 -3.79 15.82
CA SER A 933 26.28 -4.90 16.47
C SER A 933 24.75 -4.94 16.32
N ALA A 934 24.26 -5.00 15.08
CA ALA A 934 23.02 -5.73 14.82
C ALA A 934 23.42 -7.19 14.62
N GLU A 935 22.86 -8.09 15.44
CA GLU A 935 22.95 -9.54 15.25
C GLU A 935 22.85 -9.86 13.77
N ALA A 936 23.91 -10.50 13.25
CA ALA A 936 23.88 -11.07 11.93
C ALA A 936 22.61 -11.89 11.84
N LEU A 937 21.71 -11.49 10.93
CA LEU A 937 20.61 -12.32 10.50
C LEU A 937 21.22 -13.65 10.04
N ASP A 938 21.21 -14.63 10.93
CA ASP A 938 21.23 -16.03 10.59
C ASP A 938 20.00 -16.24 9.72
N ILE A 939 20.19 -16.02 8.41
CA ILE A 939 19.43 -16.70 7.39
C ILE A 939 19.66 -18.17 7.74
N PRO A 940 18.65 -18.93 8.21
CA PRO A 940 18.87 -20.34 8.41
C PRO A 940 19.33 -20.86 7.05
N ASN A 941 20.58 -21.33 7.01
CA ASN A 941 21.07 -22.17 5.94
C ASN A 941 19.93 -23.13 5.64
N THR A 942 19.49 -23.17 4.39
CA THR A 942 18.53 -24.14 3.91
C THR A 942 19.18 -25.52 4.03
N GLU A 943 19.23 -26.06 5.25
CA GLU A 943 19.26 -27.48 5.47
C GLU A 943 17.95 -27.99 4.90
N GLU A 944 18.10 -28.73 3.81
CA GLU A 944 17.06 -29.34 3.01
C GLU A 944 16.23 -30.29 3.88
N ASN A 945 15.24 -29.76 4.59
CA ASN A 945 14.21 -30.59 5.21
C ASN A 945 13.22 -31.03 4.12
N LEU A 946 13.61 -32.10 3.42
CA LEU A 946 12.75 -32.92 2.57
C LEU A 946 11.58 -33.48 3.40
N TYR A 947 10.44 -32.80 3.37
CA TYR A 947 9.18 -33.38 3.86
C TYR A 947 8.67 -34.39 2.85
N ILE A 948 9.09 -35.65 3.01
CA ILE A 948 8.48 -36.79 2.33
C ILE A 948 7.27 -37.21 3.17
N PHE A 949 6.06 -36.94 2.68
CA PHE A 949 4.87 -37.55 3.24
C PHE A 949 4.90 -39.06 2.93
N ARG A 950 5.25 -39.88 3.92
CA ARG A 950 5.01 -41.33 3.88
C ARG A 950 3.68 -41.62 4.56
N VAL A 951 2.81 -42.31 3.84
CA VAL A 951 1.61 -42.96 4.39
C VAL A 951 2.07 -44.02 5.41
N PRO A 952 1.48 -44.12 6.62
CA PRO A 952 1.80 -45.20 7.55
C PRO A 952 1.32 -46.53 6.95
N SER A 953 2.19 -47.52 6.83
CA SER A 953 1.79 -48.87 6.46
C SER A 953 1.30 -49.61 7.69
N ASP A 954 0.00 -49.87 7.76
CA ASP A 954 -0.59 -50.76 8.75
C ASP A 954 -0.35 -52.22 8.36
N SER A 955 0.57 -52.92 9.04
CA SER A 955 0.41 -54.35 9.33
C SER A 955 1.31 -54.79 10.50
N PRO A 956 0.89 -55.80 11.30
CA PRO A 956 1.42 -56.05 12.63
C PRO A 956 2.55 -57.09 12.63
N SER A 957 3.59 -56.88 13.44
CA SER A 957 4.44 -57.99 13.90
C SER A 957 4.79 -57.85 15.39
N PRO A 958 4.95 -58.99 16.11
CA PRO A 958 4.90 -59.00 17.56
C PRO A 958 6.25 -58.74 18.22
N LYS A 959 6.21 -57.86 19.24
CA LYS A 959 6.98 -57.86 20.49
C LYS A 959 8.51 -58.06 20.40
N SER A 960 9.22 -56.94 20.47
CA SER A 960 10.40 -56.83 21.36
C SER A 960 10.21 -55.67 22.35
N LYS A 961 10.53 -55.92 23.62
CA LYS A 961 10.33 -55.03 24.78
C LYS A 961 11.36 -53.87 24.81
N PRO A 962 11.09 -52.78 25.57
CA PRO A 962 11.37 -51.43 25.12
C PRO A 962 12.68 -50.83 25.65
N LYS A 963 13.32 -49.95 24.88
CA LYS A 963 14.19 -48.88 25.41
C LYS A 963 13.50 -47.53 25.20
N LYS A 964 13.15 -46.89 26.31
CA LYS A 964 12.47 -45.59 26.39
C LYS A 964 13.31 -44.49 25.73
N LYS A 965 12.78 -43.81 24.71
CA LYS A 965 13.07 -42.39 24.44
C LYS A 965 11.77 -41.66 24.13
N ARG A 966 11.52 -40.60 24.93
CA ARG A 966 10.35 -39.72 24.93
C ARG A 966 10.21 -39.03 23.58
N SER A 967 9.04 -39.12 22.96
CA SER A 967 8.69 -38.34 21.78
C SER A 967 8.26 -36.91 22.17
N PHE A 968 8.64 -35.98 21.30
CA PHE A 968 8.70 -34.53 21.47
C PHE A 968 7.36 -33.81 21.26
N LEU A 969 6.22 -34.50 21.43
CA LEU A 969 4.89 -34.00 21.04
C LEU A 969 3.92 -33.74 22.21
N ASN A 970 4.45 -33.40 23.39
CA ASN A 970 3.65 -32.94 24.54
C ASN A 970 4.17 -31.63 25.14
N SER A 971 4.38 -30.61 24.31
CA SER A 971 4.63 -29.25 24.80
C SER A 971 4.04 -28.21 23.84
N LYS A 972 2.71 -28.09 23.83
CA LYS A 972 1.97 -26.85 23.54
C LYS A 972 0.46 -27.08 23.70
N LYS A 973 0.07 -27.38 24.93
CA LYS A 973 -1.30 -27.19 25.45
C LYS A 973 -1.20 -26.89 26.95
N ALA A 974 -0.78 -25.67 27.26
CA ALA A 974 -0.97 -25.01 28.55
C ALA A 974 -0.56 -23.52 28.37
N ALA A 975 -1.29 -22.63 29.05
CA ALA A 975 -1.15 -21.17 29.07
C ALA A 975 -1.93 -20.38 28.00
N VAL A 976 -3.26 -20.56 28.00
CA VAL A 976 -4.18 -19.42 28.11
C VAL A 976 -4.74 -19.49 29.53
N LEU A 977 -4.34 -18.54 30.38
CA LEU A 977 -4.99 -18.04 31.60
C LEU A 977 -3.97 -17.16 32.34
N PHE A 978 -3.85 -15.91 31.89
CA PHE A 978 -3.96 -14.66 32.66
C PHE A 978 -3.76 -13.49 31.71
#